data_AF-A0A0J1BEB0-F1
#
_entry.id   AF-A0A0J1BEB0-F1
#
_cell.length_a   1.000
_cell.length_b   1.000
_cell.length_c   1.000
_cell.angle_alpha   90.00
_cell.angle_beta   90.00
_cell.angle_gamma   90.00
#
_symmetry.space_group_name_H-M   'P 1'
#
loop_
_entity.id
_entity.type
_entity.pdbx_description
1 polymer ?
#
loop_
_entity_poly.entity_id
_entity_poly.type
_entity_poly.pdbx_seq_one_letter_code
_entity_poly.pdbx_strand_id
1 'polypeptide(L)'
;MELGKDKEELETCPICPSPGPPIPTPPKSSDRDEDDEELQWIACSKCKKWYHCVCIVMNSEYKDTVPAELLQELDASGQGEWFDWADRVDRWYCKPCIDHSKSPENPKPPRIPMHATLRRKRVAKSGASASPIGKRARLETQTHASSSANGDATLEQGRPKRRAALDRPDYLNMHNHTATPTRGWIDLIKNPAKYDRVIKDGNFPRVPATLLRKEWIESGVTASDVAVGTAPFPAHLPPTLFYGPTREPLVVRPEDGGIASMGGKVPEPGLTVDDVARLVGPQRMVDVIDVATQQSSQWPLEKWAQYVKNRSDPNAASSSKVYNIISLEISGTDLAQQVRPPSIVSDIDWVENFWPFPGGPEAAKRAAARASEGLDDAGQTKGKVKNEWPKVQLYCLMGMRDAWTDWHVDFAASSVYYNVHTGSKVFFFIRPTAANLAAYARWSGSHELQQTTWLPDLCDEVRKVTLVAGDTMIIPSGYIHAVYTPVDSIVFGGNFVHSYDIPTQLRLREIEIDTRVPQRFRFPYFDRLCWYVATRYTDDLRQLRAFRPTGKATKRQRPYDRVLRGLLVLARFLISEVDKMTDDATDEKEKQLIYRRIPTDISDPAALAHELLWRVENELPDVWEDEEEVKLVGGRKGKRAKRTENGTAQSEPKAMRLLDKPISSRTWNFKPAPWTQADHPLLKTTTKVWLPRPGGDGTPEEADQVSAIYHQSRERTRVESGETILEDQDIVFTERRITWPSKAEATESQVAESDGQPSTSGLGGVKAKVEAEVEV
;
A
#
# COMPACT_ATOMS: atom_id res chain seq x y z
N MET A 1 -20.34 -12.81 -50.38
CA MET A 1 -21.08 -11.67 -49.79
C MET A 1 -20.23 -11.15 -48.65
N GLU A 2 -19.64 -9.98 -48.85
CA GLU A 2 -18.86 -9.27 -47.84
C GLU A 2 -19.78 -8.72 -46.76
N LEU A 3 -19.40 -8.85 -45.49
CA LEU A 3 -19.92 -8.02 -44.40
C LEU A 3 -18.71 -7.48 -43.62
N GLY A 4 -18.68 -6.16 -43.52
CA GLY A 4 -17.50 -5.34 -43.23
C GLY A 4 -17.02 -5.38 -41.79
N LYS A 5 -15.70 -5.22 -41.67
CA LYS A 5 -15.00 -4.83 -40.46
C LYS A 5 -15.21 -3.32 -40.25
N ASP A 6 -15.81 -2.92 -39.14
CA ASP A 6 -15.67 -1.56 -38.64
C ASP A 6 -14.21 -1.39 -38.17
N LYS A 7 -13.40 -0.72 -38.99
CA LYS A 7 -12.10 -0.20 -38.58
C LYS A 7 -12.36 0.99 -37.66
N GLU A 8 -11.86 0.95 -36.43
CA GLU A 8 -11.65 2.19 -35.67
C GLU A 8 -10.69 3.08 -36.48
N GLU A 9 -11.22 4.22 -36.95
CA GLU A 9 -10.42 5.22 -37.65
C GLU A 9 -9.38 5.80 -36.68
N LEU A 10 -8.11 5.60 -36.98
CA LEU A 10 -6.99 6.29 -36.32
C LEU A 10 -7.28 7.81 -36.30
N GLU A 11 -7.25 8.43 -35.12
CA GLU A 11 -7.43 9.87 -34.97
C GLU A 11 -6.31 10.61 -35.74
N THR A 12 -6.65 11.18 -36.89
CA THR A 12 -5.72 11.89 -37.76
C THR A 12 -5.85 13.40 -37.57
N CYS A 13 -4.73 14.12 -37.47
CA CYS A 13 -4.71 15.58 -37.45
C CYS A 13 -5.32 16.11 -38.77
N PRO A 14 -6.44 16.88 -38.75
CA PRO A 14 -7.11 17.34 -39.97
C PRO A 14 -6.33 18.34 -40.83
N ILE A 15 -5.22 18.88 -40.33
CA ILE A 15 -4.33 19.80 -41.06
C ILE A 15 -3.17 19.03 -41.72
N CYS A 16 -2.87 17.81 -41.24
CA CYS A 16 -1.74 17.04 -41.72
C CYS A 16 -2.07 16.40 -43.08
N PRO A 17 -1.24 16.55 -44.12
CA PRO A 17 -1.37 15.75 -45.33
C PRO A 17 -1.15 14.26 -44.99
N SER A 18 -1.91 13.37 -45.63
CA SER A 18 -1.88 11.89 -45.47
C SER A 18 -0.44 11.32 -45.43
N PRO A 19 -0.16 10.18 -44.77
CA PRO A 19 1.13 9.88 -44.16
C PRO A 19 2.23 9.67 -45.23
N GLY A 20 3.10 10.67 -45.37
CA GLY A 20 4.34 10.65 -46.15
C GLY A 20 5.57 10.77 -45.23
N PRO A 21 6.81 10.55 -45.75
CA PRO A 21 8.01 10.21 -44.99
C PRO A 21 8.45 11.31 -44.00
N PRO A 22 9.28 10.96 -42.98
CA PRO A 22 9.49 11.75 -41.78
C PRO A 22 9.94 13.19 -42.07
N ILE A 23 9.31 14.13 -41.38
CA ILE A 23 9.65 15.55 -41.37
C ILE A 23 11.05 15.71 -40.73
N PRO A 24 11.92 16.62 -41.21
CA PRO A 24 13.27 16.80 -40.67
C PRO A 24 13.23 17.17 -39.18
N THR A 25 14.07 16.51 -38.38
CA THR A 25 14.25 16.76 -36.94
C THR A 25 14.68 18.20 -36.66
N PRO A 26 14.22 18.81 -35.55
CA PRO A 26 14.61 20.16 -35.14
C PRO A 26 16.12 20.28 -34.88
N PRO A 27 16.71 21.48 -34.96
CA PRO A 27 18.14 21.67 -34.71
C PRO A 27 18.48 21.37 -33.25
N LYS A 28 19.45 20.47 -33.04
CA LYS A 28 19.91 20.01 -31.72
C LYS A 28 20.40 21.19 -30.87
N SER A 29 19.67 21.56 -29.82
CA SER A 29 20.25 22.25 -28.66
C SER A 29 20.83 21.18 -27.74
N SER A 30 22.12 21.26 -27.45
CA SER A 30 22.79 20.39 -26.46
C SER A 30 22.02 20.41 -25.12
N ASP A 31 21.81 19.24 -24.53
CA ASP A 31 21.21 18.95 -23.21
C ASP A 31 19.73 18.51 -23.15
N ARG A 32 19.29 17.58 -24.02
CA ARG A 32 18.11 16.72 -23.76
C ARG A 32 18.33 15.29 -24.24
N ASP A 33 17.95 14.33 -23.40
CA ASP A 33 18.04 12.88 -23.63
C ASP A 33 17.14 12.44 -24.80
N GLU A 34 17.58 11.42 -25.56
CA GLU A 34 16.99 10.94 -26.83
C GLU A 34 15.71 10.09 -26.70
N ASP A 35 15.00 10.15 -25.57
CA ASP A 35 13.71 9.45 -25.37
C ASP A 35 12.56 10.48 -25.27
N ASP A 36 11.60 10.40 -26.21
CA ASP A 36 10.33 11.16 -26.32
C ASP A 36 10.35 12.58 -26.97
N GLU A 37 10.63 12.68 -28.27
CA GLU A 37 10.15 13.83 -29.08
C GLU A 37 8.70 13.59 -29.55
N GLU A 38 7.76 13.58 -28.60
CA GLU A 38 6.32 13.38 -28.87
C GLU A 38 5.69 14.64 -29.50
N LEU A 39 5.08 14.51 -30.69
CA LEU A 39 4.31 15.58 -31.34
C LEU A 39 3.21 16.10 -30.41
N GLN A 40 3.22 17.39 -30.08
CA GLN A 40 2.22 17.97 -29.18
C GLN A 40 0.85 18.12 -29.84
N TRP A 41 -0.21 17.79 -29.10
CA TRP A 41 -1.59 17.80 -29.57
C TRP A 41 -2.49 18.74 -28.76
N ILE A 42 -3.47 19.34 -29.44
CA ILE A 42 -4.54 20.12 -28.81
C ILE A 42 -5.91 19.77 -29.41
N ALA A 43 -6.91 19.60 -28.54
CA ALA A 43 -8.28 19.33 -28.95
C ALA A 43 -9.10 20.62 -29.10
N CYS A 44 -9.90 20.72 -30.15
CA CYS A 44 -10.89 21.79 -30.27
C CYS A 44 -11.94 21.65 -29.16
N SER A 45 -12.14 22.71 -28.37
CA SER A 45 -13.08 22.72 -27.24
C SER A 45 -14.54 22.50 -27.66
N LYS A 46 -14.88 22.77 -28.93
CA LYS A 46 -16.22 22.60 -29.51
C LYS A 46 -16.42 21.24 -30.18
N CYS A 47 -15.65 20.91 -31.22
CA CYS A 47 -15.86 19.68 -32.00
C CYS A 47 -15.07 18.47 -31.50
N LYS A 48 -14.20 18.64 -30.49
CA LYS A 48 -13.36 17.60 -29.88
C LYS A 48 -12.36 16.91 -30.81
N LYS A 49 -12.21 17.35 -32.07
CA LYS A 49 -11.14 16.88 -32.97
C LYS A 49 -9.77 17.34 -32.47
N TRP A 50 -8.79 16.47 -32.60
CA TRP A 50 -7.39 16.69 -32.22
C TRP A 50 -6.55 17.22 -33.37
N TYR A 51 -5.62 18.12 -33.07
CA TYR A 51 -4.75 18.77 -34.03
C TYR A 51 -3.32 18.83 -33.45
N HIS A 52 -2.30 18.66 -34.31
CA HIS A 52 -0.93 18.94 -33.89
C HIS A 52 -0.72 20.45 -33.70
N CYS A 53 -0.10 20.83 -32.59
CA CYS A 53 0.24 22.23 -32.28
C CYS A 53 1.12 22.85 -33.37
N VAL A 54 2.09 22.07 -33.89
CA VAL A 54 2.97 22.48 -34.99
C VAL A 54 2.18 22.79 -36.27
N CYS A 55 1.20 21.94 -36.62
CA CYS A 55 0.40 22.11 -37.83
C CYS A 55 -0.50 23.35 -37.76
N ILE A 56 -0.99 23.68 -36.56
CA ILE A 56 -1.79 24.90 -36.34
C ILE A 56 -0.94 26.15 -36.59
N VAL A 57 0.30 26.18 -36.09
CA VAL A 57 1.20 27.34 -36.22
C VAL A 57 1.75 27.48 -37.65
N MET A 58 2.02 26.35 -38.32
CA MET A 58 2.51 26.31 -39.70
C MET A 58 1.47 26.67 -40.76
N ASN A 59 0.18 26.48 -40.47
CA ASN A 59 -0.89 26.79 -41.42
C ASN A 59 -1.41 28.22 -41.21
N SER A 60 -1.27 29.08 -42.22
CA SER A 60 -1.65 30.50 -42.15
C SER A 60 -3.12 30.74 -41.75
N GLU A 61 -4.04 29.85 -42.10
CA GLU A 61 -5.46 29.99 -41.75
C GLU A 61 -5.76 29.58 -40.29
N TYR A 62 -4.96 28.66 -39.73
CA TYR A 62 -5.11 28.17 -38.36
C TYR A 62 -4.24 28.94 -37.36
N LYS A 63 -3.17 29.59 -37.82
CA LYS A 63 -2.27 30.39 -36.98
C LYS A 63 -3.03 31.48 -36.22
N ASP A 64 -4.00 32.13 -36.87
CA ASP A 64 -4.87 33.15 -36.26
C ASP A 64 -5.79 32.63 -35.14
N THR A 65 -5.90 31.31 -34.97
CA THR A 65 -6.67 30.70 -33.87
C THR A 65 -5.86 30.60 -32.57
N VAL A 66 -4.54 30.83 -32.62
CA VAL A 66 -3.64 30.88 -31.46
C VAL A 66 -3.67 32.30 -30.88
N PRO A 67 -3.73 32.47 -29.54
CA PRO A 67 -3.65 33.78 -28.91
C PRO A 67 -2.41 34.57 -29.35
N ALA A 68 -2.60 35.84 -29.72
CA ALA A 68 -1.55 36.69 -30.26
C ALA A 68 -0.35 36.85 -29.31
N GLU A 69 -0.59 36.82 -27.99
CA GLU A 69 0.47 36.86 -26.98
C GLU A 69 1.39 35.64 -27.08
N LEU A 70 0.86 34.46 -27.37
CA LEU A 70 1.65 33.24 -27.53
C LEU A 70 2.42 33.23 -28.85
N LEU A 71 1.86 33.82 -29.91
CA LEU A 71 2.57 33.96 -31.19
C LEU A 71 3.76 34.92 -31.07
N GLN A 72 3.61 36.04 -30.33
CA GLN A 72 4.71 36.97 -30.05
C GLN A 72 5.81 36.31 -29.20
N GLU A 73 5.43 35.48 -28.23
CA GLU A 73 6.39 34.71 -27.43
C GLU A 73 7.07 33.60 -28.24
N LEU A 74 6.36 32.96 -29.16
CA LEU A 74 6.90 31.95 -30.07
C LEU A 74 8.02 32.55 -30.93
N ASP A 75 7.77 33.72 -31.53
CA ASP A 75 8.76 34.48 -32.32
C ASP A 75 9.97 34.92 -31.46
N ALA A 76 9.78 35.15 -30.16
CA ALA A 76 10.85 35.56 -29.22
C ALA A 76 11.63 34.41 -28.58
N SER A 77 11.04 33.20 -28.49
CA SER A 77 11.59 32.05 -27.75
C SER A 77 12.78 31.36 -28.43
N GLY A 78 12.96 31.57 -29.73
CA GLY A 78 13.93 30.84 -30.55
C GLY A 78 13.60 29.35 -30.76
N GLN A 79 12.49 28.85 -30.21
CA GLN A 79 12.04 27.45 -30.35
C GLN A 79 11.25 27.18 -31.64
N GLY A 80 10.98 28.22 -32.43
CA GLY A 80 10.26 28.11 -33.70
C GLY A 80 8.87 27.51 -33.54
N GLU A 81 8.45 26.69 -34.49
CA GLU A 81 7.11 26.13 -34.56
C GLU A 81 6.85 25.01 -33.55
N TRP A 82 7.89 24.55 -32.84
CA TRP A 82 7.85 23.51 -31.80
C TRP A 82 7.65 24.07 -30.38
N PHE A 83 7.36 25.36 -30.25
CA PHE A 83 7.08 26.01 -28.98
C PHE A 83 5.81 25.43 -28.32
N ASP A 84 5.95 24.99 -27.07
CA ASP A 84 4.84 24.42 -26.31
C ASP A 84 3.88 25.50 -25.80
N TRP A 85 2.75 25.61 -26.51
CA TRP A 85 1.69 26.56 -26.17
C TRP A 85 0.39 25.88 -25.71
N ALA A 86 0.23 24.57 -25.90
CA ALA A 86 -1.03 23.88 -25.63
C ALA A 86 -1.42 23.96 -24.14
N ASP A 87 -0.44 23.76 -23.26
CA ASP A 87 -0.65 23.77 -21.81
C ASP A 87 -0.97 25.15 -21.24
N ARG A 88 -0.75 26.20 -22.04
CA ARG A 88 -0.99 27.60 -21.65
C ARG A 88 -2.37 28.09 -22.04
N VAL A 89 -3.10 27.32 -22.84
CA VAL A 89 -4.45 27.63 -23.28
C VAL A 89 -5.47 26.89 -22.41
N ASP A 90 -6.53 27.59 -22.00
CA ASP A 90 -7.66 27.04 -21.26
C ASP A 90 -8.72 26.48 -22.22
N ARG A 91 -9.07 27.27 -23.24
CA ARG A 91 -9.97 26.84 -24.32
C ARG A 91 -9.40 27.26 -25.65
N TRP A 92 -9.32 26.33 -26.59
CA TRP A 92 -8.96 26.57 -27.98
C TRP A 92 -10.07 26.09 -28.91
N TYR A 93 -10.26 26.77 -30.05
CA TYR A 93 -11.27 26.42 -31.04
C TYR A 93 -10.63 26.37 -32.43
N CYS A 94 -10.88 25.31 -33.20
CA CYS A 94 -10.36 25.21 -34.56
C CYS A 94 -11.05 26.18 -35.52
N LYS A 95 -10.36 26.52 -36.63
CA LYS A 95 -10.82 27.49 -37.62
C LYS A 95 -12.23 27.20 -38.17
N PRO A 96 -12.61 25.96 -38.55
CA PRO A 96 -13.98 25.65 -38.97
C PRO A 96 -15.05 25.94 -37.91
N CYS A 97 -14.74 25.71 -36.63
CA CYS A 97 -15.67 25.99 -35.53
C CYS A 97 -15.86 27.49 -35.30
N ILE A 98 -14.80 28.28 -35.49
CA ILE A 98 -14.83 29.75 -35.41
C ILE A 98 -15.60 30.32 -36.60
N ASP A 99 -15.33 29.85 -37.82
CA ASP A 99 -16.00 30.34 -39.03
C ASP A 99 -17.49 30.00 -39.02
N HIS A 100 -17.85 28.77 -38.66
CA HIS A 100 -19.25 28.40 -38.49
C HIS A 100 -19.94 29.20 -37.38
N SER A 101 -19.21 29.60 -36.32
CA SER A 101 -19.79 30.47 -35.28
C SER A 101 -20.19 31.86 -35.80
N LYS A 102 -19.52 32.32 -36.88
CA LYS A 102 -19.75 33.63 -37.53
C LYS A 102 -20.60 33.53 -38.80
N SER A 103 -20.89 32.32 -39.29
CA SER A 103 -21.68 32.10 -40.50
C SER A 103 -23.16 32.48 -40.28
N PRO A 104 -23.80 33.17 -41.23
CA PRO A 104 -25.24 33.44 -41.19
C PRO A 104 -26.11 32.17 -41.26
N GLU A 105 -25.53 31.03 -41.64
CA GLU A 105 -26.20 29.72 -41.67
C GLU A 105 -26.28 29.04 -40.30
N ASN A 106 -25.60 29.56 -39.27
CA ASN A 106 -25.66 29.00 -37.93
C ASN A 106 -27.01 29.36 -37.26
N PRO A 107 -27.91 28.39 -37.00
CA PRO A 107 -29.24 28.66 -36.46
C PRO A 107 -29.22 29.23 -35.03
N LYS A 108 -28.08 29.15 -34.33
CA LYS A 108 -27.87 29.67 -32.97
C LYS A 108 -26.45 30.23 -32.81
N PRO A 109 -26.17 31.47 -33.27
CA PRO A 109 -24.86 32.08 -33.08
C PRO A 109 -24.56 32.27 -31.58
N PRO A 110 -23.33 31.97 -31.11
CA PRO A 110 -22.97 32.16 -29.71
C PRO A 110 -22.98 33.65 -29.36
N ARG A 111 -23.49 33.99 -28.17
CA ARG A 111 -23.56 35.39 -27.68
C ARG A 111 -22.19 36.07 -27.56
N ILE A 112 -21.11 35.27 -27.46
CA ILE A 112 -19.73 35.74 -27.37
C ILE A 112 -18.94 35.05 -28.50
N PRO A 113 -18.14 35.79 -29.28
CA PRO A 113 -17.28 35.21 -30.31
C PRO A 113 -16.35 34.15 -29.74
N MET A 114 -16.28 32.99 -30.41
CA MET A 114 -15.35 31.93 -30.04
C MET A 114 -13.92 32.37 -30.35
N HIS A 115 -13.11 32.54 -29.31
CA HIS A 115 -11.67 32.82 -29.40
C HIS A 115 -10.94 32.00 -28.34
N ALA A 116 -9.66 31.74 -28.57
CA ALA A 116 -8.84 31.00 -27.62
C ALA A 116 -8.57 31.84 -26.35
N THR A 117 -8.57 31.20 -25.18
CA THR A 117 -8.38 31.88 -23.89
C THR A 117 -7.16 31.35 -23.17
N LEU A 118 -6.31 32.25 -22.68
CA LEU A 118 -5.11 31.89 -21.91
C LEU A 118 -5.46 31.51 -20.46
N ARG A 119 -4.69 30.56 -19.90
CA ARG A 119 -4.72 30.28 -18.45
C ARG A 119 -4.15 31.49 -17.70
N ARG A 120 -4.94 32.11 -16.82
CA ARG A 120 -4.49 33.28 -16.05
C ARG A 120 -3.37 32.91 -15.07
N LYS A 121 -2.17 33.50 -15.23
CA LYS A 121 -1.12 33.50 -14.19
C LYS A 121 -1.60 34.35 -12.99
N ARG A 122 -1.59 33.78 -11.78
CA ARG A 122 -1.82 34.54 -10.52
C ARG A 122 -0.64 35.50 -10.32
N VAL A 123 -0.87 36.80 -10.48
CA VAL A 123 0.11 37.85 -10.12
C VAL A 123 -0.20 38.35 -8.70
N ALA A 124 0.79 38.28 -7.81
CA ALA A 124 0.75 38.92 -6.51
C ALA A 124 0.82 40.45 -6.68
N LYS A 125 -0.13 41.20 -6.11
CA LYS A 125 -0.06 42.67 -6.06
C LYS A 125 0.63 43.13 -4.77
N SER A 126 1.73 43.87 -4.94
CA SER A 126 2.35 44.74 -3.96
C SER A 126 1.95 46.20 -4.19
N GLY A 127 1.84 46.98 -3.11
CA GLY A 127 2.14 48.43 -3.07
C GLY A 127 1.09 49.42 -3.58
N ALA A 128 0.82 50.44 -2.76
CA ALA A 128 -0.17 51.50 -2.93
C ALA A 128 0.20 52.61 -3.94
N SER A 129 -0.81 53.27 -4.54
CA SER A 129 -0.96 54.75 -4.54
C SER A 129 -2.26 55.23 -5.24
N ALA A 130 -2.82 56.32 -4.68
CA ALA A 130 -3.69 57.35 -5.25
C ALA A 130 -5.07 57.01 -5.89
N SER A 131 -6.13 57.61 -5.31
CA SER A 131 -7.43 57.85 -5.98
C SER A 131 -7.34 59.02 -7.00
N PRO A 132 -8.31 59.17 -7.94
CA PRO A 132 -9.48 60.01 -7.61
C PRO A 132 -10.85 59.57 -8.21
N ILE A 133 -11.88 59.69 -7.37
CA ILE A 133 -13.22 60.30 -7.57
C ILE A 133 -13.96 60.08 -8.92
N GLY A 134 -15.17 59.49 -8.83
CA GLY A 134 -16.13 59.46 -9.95
C GLY A 134 -17.55 58.93 -9.65
N LYS A 135 -18.28 59.62 -8.76
CA LYS A 135 -19.76 59.86 -8.72
C LYS A 135 -20.81 58.73 -8.95
N ARG A 136 -21.71 58.66 -7.95
CA ARG A 136 -23.19 58.49 -7.99
C ARG A 136 -23.75 57.09 -8.34
N ALA A 137 -24.83 56.58 -7.75
CA ALA A 137 -25.84 57.16 -6.84
C ALA A 137 -26.44 56.10 -5.92
N ARG A 138 -26.74 56.56 -4.71
CA ARG A 138 -27.64 56.02 -3.68
C ARG A 138 -29.09 56.13 -4.18
N LEU A 139 -29.89 55.08 -4.00
CA LEU A 139 -31.32 55.25 -3.75
C LEU A 139 -31.71 54.36 -2.57
N GLU A 140 -32.09 55.02 -1.49
CA GLU A 140 -32.70 54.46 -0.29
C GLU A 140 -34.18 54.17 -0.50
N THR A 141 -34.68 53.24 0.30
CA THR A 141 -35.96 53.34 1.03
C THR A 141 -35.85 52.25 2.12
N GLN A 142 -35.57 52.56 3.40
CA GLN A 142 -36.48 53.10 4.44
C GLN A 142 -37.90 52.53 4.31
N THR A 143 -38.60 52.00 5.30
CA THR A 143 -38.56 51.90 6.78
C THR A 143 -39.79 51.00 7.10
N HIS A 144 -39.89 50.20 8.16
CA HIS A 144 -40.33 50.58 9.50
C HIS A 144 -40.59 49.29 10.30
N ALA A 145 -40.20 49.30 11.58
CA ALA A 145 -40.75 48.42 12.59
C ALA A 145 -42.07 49.02 13.11
N SER A 146 -43.08 48.18 13.36
CA SER A 146 -44.12 48.45 14.36
C SER A 146 -44.72 47.13 14.86
N SER A 147 -44.94 47.13 16.17
CA SER A 147 -45.49 46.07 17.01
C SER A 147 -47.02 46.04 17.00
N SER A 148 -47.64 44.86 17.06
CA SER A 148 -48.85 44.63 17.88
C SER A 148 -49.14 43.13 18.05
N ALA A 149 -49.65 42.79 19.23
CA ALA A 149 -50.01 41.45 19.67
C ALA A 149 -51.50 41.17 19.46
N ASN A 150 -51.84 39.93 19.08
CA ASN A 150 -52.86 39.04 19.66
C ASN A 150 -53.34 37.99 18.65
N GLY A 151 -53.52 36.76 19.13
CA GLY A 151 -54.64 35.91 18.71
C GLY A 151 -54.35 34.68 17.84
N ASP A 152 -54.21 33.56 18.54
CA ASP A 152 -54.86 32.27 18.26
C ASP A 152 -54.20 31.23 17.34
N ALA A 153 -54.37 29.99 17.79
CA ALA A 153 -53.63 28.79 17.45
C ALA A 153 -54.10 28.14 16.14
N THR A 154 -53.16 27.57 15.38
CA THR A 154 -53.28 26.20 14.84
C THR A 154 -51.91 25.67 14.41
N LEU A 155 -51.69 24.40 14.76
CA LEU A 155 -50.51 23.60 14.48
C LEU A 155 -50.30 23.37 12.97
N GLU A 156 -49.13 23.72 12.45
CA GLU A 156 -48.54 23.01 11.31
C GLU A 156 -47.03 22.79 11.54
N GLN A 157 -46.65 21.52 11.64
CA GLN A 157 -45.28 21.07 11.80
C GLN A 157 -44.50 21.26 10.50
N GLY A 158 -43.80 22.39 10.39
CA GLY A 158 -42.82 22.66 9.35
C GLY A 158 -41.48 21.95 9.60
N ARG A 159 -41.17 20.97 8.75
CA ARG A 159 -39.90 20.24 8.57
C ARG A 159 -38.62 21.05 8.94
N PRO A 160 -37.78 20.60 9.91
CA PRO A 160 -36.54 21.29 10.25
C PRO A 160 -35.44 20.94 9.22
N LYS A 161 -35.35 21.68 8.11
CA LYS A 161 -34.26 21.51 7.13
C LYS A 161 -33.56 22.79 6.68
N ARG A 162 -33.96 23.98 7.15
CA ARG A 162 -33.33 25.26 6.72
C ARG A 162 -32.42 25.95 7.73
N ARG A 163 -32.46 25.62 9.02
CA ARG A 163 -31.52 26.21 10.01
C ARG A 163 -30.16 25.50 10.08
N ALA A 164 -30.12 24.17 9.93
CA ALA A 164 -28.87 23.40 10.02
C ALA A 164 -27.89 23.61 8.85
N ALA A 165 -28.33 24.16 7.72
CA ALA A 165 -27.46 24.47 6.57
C ALA A 165 -26.76 25.84 6.70
N LEU A 166 -27.24 26.73 7.57
CA LEU A 166 -26.68 28.06 7.79
C LEU A 166 -25.67 28.12 8.95
N ASP A 167 -25.60 27.07 9.78
CA ASP A 167 -24.74 26.97 10.97
C ASP A 167 -23.51 26.06 10.76
N ARG A 168 -23.30 25.55 9.53
CA ARG A 168 -22.10 24.77 9.20
C ARG A 168 -20.92 25.73 9.05
N PRO A 169 -19.75 25.43 9.66
CA PRO A 169 -18.53 26.17 9.37
C PRO A 169 -18.33 26.22 7.85
N ASP A 170 -18.06 27.42 7.33
CA ASP A 170 -17.74 27.59 5.91
C ASP A 170 -16.36 26.97 5.66
N TYR A 171 -16.37 25.67 5.39
CA TYR A 171 -15.15 24.90 5.16
C TYR A 171 -14.36 25.47 3.99
N LEU A 172 -15.02 26.01 2.95
CA LEU A 172 -14.31 26.62 1.83
C LEU A 172 -13.49 27.84 2.27
N ASN A 173 -14.03 28.65 3.19
CA ASN A 173 -13.33 29.79 3.78
C ASN A 173 -12.31 29.36 4.85
N MET A 174 -12.62 28.31 5.62
CA MET A 174 -11.61 27.58 6.41
C MET A 174 -10.58 26.88 5.54
N HIS A 175 -10.70 26.91 4.20
CA HIS A 175 -9.78 26.41 3.18
C HIS A 175 -9.17 27.52 2.29
N ASN A 176 -9.18 28.82 2.63
CA ASN A 176 -8.51 29.94 1.92
C ASN A 176 -8.01 29.62 0.48
N HIS A 177 -8.92 29.42 -0.49
CA HIS A 177 -8.63 29.24 -1.93
C HIS A 177 -7.46 28.27 -2.33
N THR A 178 -7.05 27.40 -1.40
CA THR A 178 -5.93 26.45 -1.46
C THR A 178 -6.26 25.42 -0.39
N ALA A 179 -6.26 24.12 -0.66
CA ALA A 179 -6.89 23.07 0.16
C ALA A 179 -6.45 22.91 1.65
N THR A 180 -5.86 23.91 2.30
CA THR A 180 -5.68 24.05 3.76
C THR A 180 -5.26 25.49 4.12
N PRO A 181 -5.71 26.01 5.28
CA PRO A 181 -5.16 27.17 5.95
C PRO A 181 -5.11 26.81 7.44
N THR A 182 -3.92 26.37 7.82
CA THR A 182 -3.54 25.82 9.12
C THR A 182 -4.20 26.49 10.33
N ARG A 183 -4.49 27.79 10.32
CA ARG A 183 -5.12 28.46 11.47
C ARG A 183 -6.55 28.02 11.78
N GLY A 184 -7.43 27.90 10.78
CA GLY A 184 -8.83 27.54 11.02
C GLY A 184 -8.97 26.12 11.54
N TRP A 185 -8.22 25.20 10.93
CA TRP A 185 -8.13 23.80 11.36
C TRP A 185 -7.53 23.65 12.75
N ILE A 186 -6.43 24.35 13.03
CA ILE A 186 -5.81 24.34 14.36
C ILE A 186 -6.77 24.91 15.41
N ASP A 187 -7.56 25.96 15.09
CA ASP A 187 -8.55 26.52 16.02
C ASP A 187 -9.70 25.52 16.28
N LEU A 188 -10.20 24.84 15.24
CA LEU A 188 -11.20 23.77 15.39
C LEU A 188 -10.67 22.62 16.23
N ILE A 189 -9.45 22.17 16.00
CA ILE A 189 -8.85 21.06 16.75
C ILE A 189 -8.59 21.46 18.22
N LYS A 190 -8.16 22.70 18.46
CA LYS A 190 -7.92 23.23 19.82
C LYS A 190 -9.23 23.45 20.57
N ASN A 191 -10.30 23.88 19.88
CA ASN A 191 -11.60 24.15 20.47
C ASN A 191 -12.76 23.67 19.57
N PRO A 192 -13.00 22.34 19.50
CA PRO A 192 -14.01 21.79 18.59
C PRO A 192 -15.43 22.21 18.97
N ALA A 193 -15.68 22.47 20.26
CA ALA A 193 -16.97 22.94 20.76
C ALA A 193 -17.36 24.31 20.18
N LYS A 194 -16.40 25.19 19.89
CA LYS A 194 -16.64 26.48 19.20
C LYS A 194 -17.28 26.30 17.82
N TYR A 195 -17.08 25.14 17.20
CA TYR A 195 -17.55 24.80 15.85
C TYR A 195 -18.68 23.78 15.87
N ASP A 196 -19.31 23.54 17.03
CA ASP A 196 -20.31 22.48 17.21
C ASP A 196 -19.81 21.11 16.73
N ARG A 197 -18.57 20.77 17.11
CA ARG A 197 -17.93 19.48 16.83
C ARG A 197 -17.45 18.83 18.12
N VAL A 198 -17.40 17.50 18.09
CA VAL A 198 -16.94 16.68 19.21
C VAL A 198 -15.76 15.84 18.74
N ILE A 199 -14.62 16.03 19.40
CA ILE A 199 -13.46 15.14 19.28
C ILE A 199 -13.32 14.42 20.61
N LYS A 200 -13.56 13.10 20.61
CA LYS A 200 -13.50 12.28 21.81
C LYS A 200 -12.04 12.00 22.19
N ASP A 201 -11.78 11.82 23.48
CA ASP A 201 -10.51 11.21 23.88
C ASP A 201 -10.47 9.75 23.41
N GLY A 202 -9.33 9.35 22.85
CA GLY A 202 -9.12 8.04 22.32
C GLY A 202 -9.14 6.98 23.39
N ASN A 203 -8.53 7.19 24.56
CA ASN A 203 -8.36 6.14 25.58
C ASN A 203 -7.98 4.77 24.96
N PHE A 204 -7.08 4.77 23.97
CA PHE A 204 -6.68 3.56 23.27
C PHE A 204 -5.97 2.58 24.21
N PRO A 205 -6.04 1.26 23.95
CA PRO A 205 -5.42 0.24 24.78
C PRO A 205 -3.94 0.52 25.02
N ARG A 206 -3.58 0.60 26.29
CA ARG A 206 -2.18 0.61 26.73
C ARG A 206 -1.73 -0.84 26.92
N VAL A 207 -0.68 -1.22 26.19
CA VAL A 207 -0.24 -2.61 26.11
C VAL A 207 1.17 -2.73 26.68
N PRO A 208 1.44 -3.71 27.58
CA PRO A 208 2.80 -4.02 27.99
C PRO A 208 3.66 -4.40 26.78
N ALA A 209 4.87 -3.85 26.68
CA ALA A 209 5.79 -4.10 25.57
C ALA A 209 6.10 -5.59 25.37
N THR A 210 6.11 -6.37 26.46
CA THR A 210 6.37 -7.82 26.43
C THR A 210 5.23 -8.62 25.82
N LEU A 211 4.02 -8.07 25.77
CA LEU A 211 2.83 -8.73 25.24
C LEU A 211 2.74 -8.63 23.71
N LEU A 212 3.16 -7.51 23.11
CA LEU A 212 3.13 -7.31 21.66
C LEU A 212 4.20 -8.15 20.95
N ARG A 213 3.92 -9.44 20.82
CA ARG A 213 4.71 -10.42 20.06
C ARG A 213 3.82 -11.23 19.14
N LYS A 214 4.45 -11.93 18.18
CA LYS A 214 3.74 -12.82 17.26
C LYS A 214 2.93 -13.86 17.99
N GLU A 215 3.45 -14.43 19.08
CA GLU A 215 2.76 -15.43 19.89
C GLU A 215 1.45 -14.88 20.48
N TRP A 216 1.38 -13.60 20.84
CA TRP A 216 0.13 -12.99 21.32
C TRP A 216 -0.88 -12.87 20.18
N ILE A 217 -0.50 -12.33 19.01
CA ILE A 217 -1.40 -12.25 17.85
C ILE A 217 -1.97 -13.62 17.50
N GLU A 218 -1.11 -14.64 17.56
CA GLU A 218 -1.39 -16.02 17.22
C GLU A 218 -2.05 -16.83 18.35
N SER A 219 -2.05 -16.33 19.58
CA SER A 219 -2.68 -16.98 20.74
C SER A 219 -4.22 -17.01 20.66
N GLY A 220 -4.80 -16.45 19.60
CA GLY A 220 -6.23 -16.28 19.38
C GLY A 220 -7.03 -17.49 19.84
N VAL A 221 -7.86 -17.26 20.87
CA VAL A 221 -8.70 -18.29 21.47
C VAL A 221 -10.18 -18.03 21.24
N THR A 222 -10.92 -19.11 21.26
CA THR A 222 -12.38 -19.13 21.22
C THR A 222 -12.96 -18.41 22.45
N ALA A 223 -14.20 -17.93 22.37
CA ALA A 223 -14.89 -17.27 23.49
C ALA A 223 -14.90 -18.11 24.79
N SER A 224 -14.74 -19.44 24.66
CA SER A 224 -14.60 -20.42 25.72
C SER A 224 -13.36 -20.22 26.60
N ASP A 225 -12.18 -19.93 26.04
CA ASP A 225 -10.93 -19.91 26.83
C ASP A 225 -10.78 -18.62 27.65
N VAL A 226 -11.39 -17.52 27.18
CA VAL A 226 -11.51 -16.27 27.94
C VAL A 226 -12.45 -16.46 29.15
N ALA A 227 -13.54 -17.22 28.97
CA ALA A 227 -14.51 -17.49 30.03
C ALA A 227 -13.95 -18.38 31.15
N VAL A 228 -12.93 -19.20 30.87
CA VAL A 228 -12.32 -20.15 31.83
C VAL A 228 -11.04 -19.59 32.48
N GLY A 229 -10.56 -18.41 32.06
CA GLY A 229 -9.41 -17.73 32.68
C GLY A 229 -8.06 -18.39 32.41
N THR A 230 -7.97 -19.25 31.39
CA THR A 230 -6.74 -19.96 30.98
C THR A 230 -5.97 -19.23 29.87
N ALA A 231 -6.45 -18.06 29.43
CA ALA A 231 -5.80 -17.28 28.40
C ALA A 231 -4.39 -16.82 28.84
N PRO A 232 -3.37 -16.92 27.97
CA PRO A 232 -2.00 -16.50 28.28
C PRO A 232 -1.83 -14.96 28.28
N PHE A 233 -2.92 -14.20 28.22
CA PHE A 233 -2.96 -12.75 28.14
C PHE A 233 -4.09 -12.17 29.01
N PRO A 234 -3.99 -10.90 29.45
CA PRO A 234 -5.05 -10.26 30.22
C PRO A 234 -6.37 -10.17 29.41
N ALA A 235 -7.51 -10.47 30.04
CA ALA A 235 -8.82 -10.51 29.36
C ALA A 235 -9.22 -9.20 28.65
N HIS A 236 -8.70 -8.06 29.09
CA HIS A 236 -8.95 -6.75 28.49
C HIS A 236 -8.01 -6.41 27.31
N LEU A 237 -7.02 -7.27 27.02
CA LEU A 237 -6.06 -7.12 25.92
C LEU A 237 -6.08 -8.36 25.00
N PRO A 238 -7.22 -8.69 24.37
CA PRO A 238 -7.29 -9.83 23.46
C PRO A 238 -6.52 -9.55 22.15
N PRO A 239 -6.01 -10.59 21.47
CA PRO A 239 -5.32 -10.47 20.17
C PRO A 239 -6.15 -9.80 19.06
N THR A 240 -7.48 -9.85 19.17
CA THR A 240 -8.42 -9.17 18.26
C THR A 240 -8.37 -7.64 18.36
N LEU A 241 -7.57 -7.08 19.26
CA LEU A 241 -7.20 -5.66 19.22
C LEU A 241 -6.24 -5.33 18.07
N PHE A 242 -5.53 -6.32 17.51
CA PHE A 242 -4.63 -6.12 16.38
C PHE A 242 -5.30 -6.29 15.01
N TYR A 243 -6.31 -7.16 14.90
CA TYR A 243 -6.98 -7.50 13.63
C TYR A 243 -8.50 -7.66 13.80
N GLY A 244 -9.23 -7.69 12.68
CA GLY A 244 -10.69 -7.90 12.69
C GLY A 244 -11.48 -6.64 13.07
N PRO A 245 -12.79 -6.75 13.35
CA PRO A 245 -13.67 -5.60 13.55
C PRO A 245 -13.44 -4.85 14.86
N THR A 246 -12.84 -5.50 15.86
CA THR A 246 -12.55 -4.92 17.18
C THR A 246 -11.14 -4.33 17.29
N ARG A 247 -10.36 -4.33 16.20
CA ARG A 247 -8.99 -3.82 16.21
C ARG A 247 -8.94 -2.35 16.62
N GLU A 248 -7.94 -1.98 17.39
CA GLU A 248 -7.70 -0.61 17.86
C GLU A 248 -6.20 -0.25 17.76
N PRO A 249 -5.84 1.04 17.58
CA PRO A 249 -4.47 1.51 17.79
C PRO A 249 -3.98 1.12 19.17
N LEU A 250 -2.74 0.62 19.27
CA LEU A 250 -2.16 0.13 20.51
C LEU A 250 -1.04 1.06 20.94
N VAL A 251 -1.03 1.50 22.19
CA VAL A 251 -0.02 2.40 22.73
C VAL A 251 0.87 1.65 23.71
N VAL A 252 2.18 1.78 23.54
CA VAL A 252 3.21 1.28 24.46
C VAL A 252 4.03 2.46 24.94
N ARG A 253 3.91 2.77 26.22
CA ARG A 253 4.65 3.89 26.83
C ARG A 253 5.99 3.42 27.42
N PRO A 254 6.92 4.33 27.73
CA PRO A 254 8.18 3.98 28.41
C PRO A 254 7.97 3.18 29.70
N GLU A 255 6.97 3.53 30.52
CA GLU A 255 6.65 2.81 31.75
C GLU A 255 6.09 1.40 31.52
N ASP A 256 5.57 1.13 30.31
CA ASP A 256 5.09 -0.20 29.89
C ASP A 256 6.21 -1.01 29.20
N GLY A 257 7.46 -0.53 29.26
CA GLY A 257 8.66 -1.15 28.71
C GLY A 257 9.20 -0.49 27.43
N GLY A 258 8.41 0.39 26.80
CA GLY A 258 8.78 1.15 25.60
C GLY A 258 9.24 0.30 24.40
N ILE A 259 9.84 0.95 23.41
CA ILE A 259 10.28 0.29 22.17
C ILE A 259 11.37 -0.76 22.38
N ALA A 260 12.28 -0.55 23.33
CA ALA A 260 13.39 -1.46 23.59
C ALA A 260 12.90 -2.84 24.05
N SER A 261 11.90 -2.89 24.93
CA SER A 261 11.32 -4.15 25.43
C SER A 261 10.49 -4.89 24.37
N MET A 262 10.03 -4.18 23.33
CA MET A 262 9.42 -4.80 22.14
C MET A 262 10.46 -5.32 21.14
N GLY A 263 11.76 -5.27 21.48
CA GLY A 263 12.84 -5.64 20.57
C GLY A 263 13.18 -4.57 19.54
N GLY A 264 12.59 -3.38 19.59
CA GLY A 264 12.99 -2.27 18.73
C GLY A 264 14.23 -1.53 19.25
N LYS A 265 14.78 -0.64 18.42
CA LYS A 265 15.90 0.25 18.74
C LYS A 265 15.68 1.59 18.05
N VAL A 266 15.99 2.68 18.74
CA VAL A 266 16.05 4.02 18.16
C VAL A 266 17.34 4.71 18.62
N PRO A 267 17.81 5.75 17.91
CA PRO A 267 18.97 6.53 18.31
C PRO A 267 18.84 7.14 19.71
N GLU A 268 19.97 7.48 20.32
CA GLU A 268 20.01 8.12 21.63
C GLU A 268 19.22 9.44 21.65
N PRO A 269 18.66 9.87 22.80
CA PRO A 269 17.79 11.05 22.91
C PRO A 269 18.40 12.38 22.42
N GLY A 270 19.72 12.46 22.24
CA GLY A 270 20.44 13.65 21.77
C GLY A 270 20.47 13.86 20.26
N LEU A 271 19.83 13.00 19.46
CA LEU A 271 19.80 13.13 18.00
C LEU A 271 19.16 14.47 17.57
N THR A 272 19.87 15.24 16.74
CA THR A 272 19.38 16.50 16.16
C THR A 272 19.03 16.37 14.68
N VAL A 273 18.36 17.39 14.12
CA VAL A 273 18.12 17.47 12.67
C VAL A 273 19.43 17.56 11.87
N ASP A 274 20.45 18.24 12.41
CA ASP A 274 21.79 18.30 11.81
C ASP A 274 22.44 16.90 11.77
N ASP A 275 22.28 16.11 12.84
CA ASP A 275 22.75 14.72 12.88
C ASP A 275 22.02 13.83 11.88
N VAL A 276 20.69 13.98 11.75
CA VAL A 276 19.91 13.26 10.73
C VAL A 276 20.43 13.59 9.33
N ALA A 277 20.64 14.86 9.01
CA ALA A 277 21.18 15.26 7.71
C ALA A 277 22.58 14.67 7.45
N ARG A 278 23.45 14.67 8.46
CA ARG A 278 24.80 14.09 8.38
C ARG A 278 24.78 12.57 8.20
N LEU A 279 23.97 11.85 8.98
CA LEU A 279 23.91 10.38 8.99
C LEU A 279 23.13 9.78 7.81
N VAL A 280 22.22 10.56 7.20
CA VAL A 280 21.50 10.15 5.99
C VAL A 280 22.24 10.57 4.72
N GLY A 281 22.93 11.70 4.75
CA GLY A 281 23.58 12.30 3.60
C GLY A 281 23.06 13.73 3.35
N PRO A 282 23.90 14.78 3.47
CA PRO A 282 23.45 16.18 3.35
C PRO A 282 22.77 16.52 2.02
N GLN A 283 23.23 15.89 0.93
CA GLN A 283 22.74 16.07 -0.44
C GLN A 283 21.53 15.18 -0.78
N ARG A 284 21.09 14.32 0.14
CA ARG A 284 19.90 13.47 -0.06
C ARG A 284 18.68 14.37 -0.22
N MET A 285 18.01 14.23 -1.36
CA MET A 285 16.77 14.94 -1.64
C MET A 285 15.60 14.30 -0.89
N VAL A 286 14.73 15.12 -0.32
CA VAL A 286 13.54 14.72 0.42
C VAL A 286 12.35 15.61 0.08
N ASP A 287 11.15 15.03 0.09
CA ASP A 287 9.90 15.79 -0.03
C ASP A 287 9.63 16.58 1.26
N VAL A 288 9.65 17.90 1.14
CA VAL A 288 9.27 18.85 2.20
C VAL A 288 7.90 19.41 1.86
N ILE A 289 6.93 19.17 2.75
CA ILE A 289 5.54 19.60 2.60
C ILE A 289 5.39 21.01 3.19
N ASP A 290 4.96 21.98 2.39
CA ASP A 290 4.46 23.27 2.89
C ASP A 290 3.08 23.03 3.51
N VAL A 291 2.99 23.08 4.83
CA VAL A 291 1.78 22.66 5.57
C VAL A 291 0.59 23.54 5.21
N ALA A 292 0.82 24.80 4.86
CA ALA A 292 -0.27 25.69 4.47
C ALA A 292 -0.87 25.24 3.12
N THR A 293 -0.04 24.96 2.11
CA THR A 293 -0.54 24.62 0.77
C THR A 293 -0.78 23.12 0.56
N GLN A 294 -0.27 22.27 1.47
CA GLN A 294 -0.16 20.81 1.32
C GLN A 294 0.57 20.38 0.04
N GLN A 295 1.41 21.27 -0.50
CA GLN A 295 2.26 20.97 -1.65
C GLN A 295 3.65 20.56 -1.19
N SER A 296 4.20 19.54 -1.84
CA SER A 296 5.56 19.07 -1.59
C SER A 296 6.55 19.76 -2.53
N SER A 297 7.76 20.01 -2.03
CA SER A 297 8.91 20.42 -2.83
C SER A 297 10.15 19.62 -2.41
N GLN A 298 11.03 19.34 -3.36
CA GLN A 298 12.23 18.54 -3.13
C GLN A 298 13.37 19.43 -2.59
N TRP A 299 13.86 19.13 -1.39
CA TRP A 299 14.99 19.86 -0.77
C TRP A 299 16.12 18.88 -0.43
N PRO A 300 17.40 19.29 -0.51
CA PRO A 300 18.46 18.54 0.14
C PRO A 300 18.31 18.63 1.67
N LEU A 301 18.69 17.58 2.39
CA LEU A 301 18.57 17.54 3.86
C LEU A 301 19.35 18.65 4.56
N GLU A 302 20.48 19.09 4.00
CA GLU A 302 21.23 20.22 4.57
C GLU A 302 20.42 21.53 4.58
N LYS A 303 19.63 21.77 3.53
CA LYS A 303 18.75 22.94 3.44
C LYS A 303 17.64 22.86 4.47
N TRP A 304 17.10 21.67 4.71
CA TRP A 304 16.14 21.43 5.78
C TRP A 304 16.75 21.73 7.16
N ALA A 305 17.94 21.19 7.44
CA ALA A 305 18.61 21.40 8.71
C ALA A 305 18.94 22.89 8.96
N GLN A 306 19.46 23.58 7.95
CA GLN A 306 19.67 25.04 7.99
C GLN A 306 18.36 25.80 8.23
N TYR A 307 17.26 25.41 7.60
CA TYR A 307 15.96 26.04 7.80
C TYR A 307 15.46 25.90 9.25
N VAL A 308 15.53 24.69 9.82
CA VAL A 308 15.13 24.43 11.22
C VAL A 308 16.01 25.23 12.20
N LYS A 309 17.33 25.27 11.95
CA LYS A 309 18.30 26.03 12.74
C LYS A 309 18.01 27.53 12.71
N ASN A 310 17.86 28.12 11.52
CA ASN A 310 17.56 29.54 11.36
C ASN A 310 16.22 29.93 12.00
N ARG A 311 15.21 29.05 11.98
CA ARG A 311 13.92 29.33 12.65
C ARG A 311 14.04 29.32 14.17
N SER A 312 14.94 28.51 14.71
CA SER A 312 15.17 28.38 16.15
C SER A 312 16.00 29.54 16.71
N ASP A 313 16.69 30.30 15.85
CA ASP A 313 17.47 31.48 16.23
C ASP A 313 16.56 32.72 16.42
N PRO A 314 16.46 33.28 17.64
CA PRO A 314 15.65 34.48 17.90
C PRO A 314 16.15 35.74 17.17
N ASN A 315 17.40 35.76 16.68
CA ASN A 315 17.99 36.89 15.96
C ASN A 315 17.91 36.76 14.43
N ALA A 316 17.47 35.62 13.90
CA ALA A 316 17.34 35.42 12.46
C ALA A 316 16.02 35.99 11.93
N ALA A 317 16.01 36.41 10.66
CA ALA A 317 14.79 36.77 9.95
C ALA A 317 13.92 35.50 9.75
N SER A 318 13.10 35.15 10.75
CA SER A 318 12.37 33.88 10.72
C SER A 318 11.25 33.89 9.68
N SER A 319 11.23 32.88 8.82
CA SER A 319 10.09 32.58 7.96
C SER A 319 8.92 32.07 8.83
N SER A 320 7.72 32.60 8.59
CA SER A 320 6.49 32.13 9.26
C SER A 320 5.95 30.81 8.71
N LYS A 321 6.58 30.25 7.66
CA LYS A 321 6.13 29.01 7.05
C LYS A 321 6.38 27.80 7.94
N VAL A 322 5.40 26.91 7.98
CA VAL A 322 5.48 25.63 8.66
C VAL A 322 5.65 24.54 7.61
N TYR A 323 6.67 23.72 7.79
CA TYR A 323 6.97 22.61 6.89
C TYR A 323 6.96 21.28 7.64
N ASN A 324 6.87 20.17 6.90
CA ASN A 324 6.86 18.83 7.45
C ASN A 324 7.61 17.86 6.52
N ILE A 325 8.33 16.90 7.10
CA ILE A 325 8.94 15.77 6.39
C ILE A 325 8.33 14.49 6.97
N ILE A 326 7.64 13.73 6.12
CA ILE A 326 6.99 12.47 6.51
C ILE A 326 7.44 11.25 5.70
N SER A 327 8.19 11.46 4.62
CA SER A 327 8.52 10.42 3.63
C SER A 327 10.03 10.14 3.50
N LEU A 328 10.85 10.57 4.47
CA LEU A 328 12.28 10.29 4.46
C LEU A 328 12.55 8.84 4.83
N GLU A 329 12.63 7.99 3.81
CA GLU A 329 13.03 6.59 3.90
C GLU A 329 14.55 6.49 4.09
N ILE A 330 14.99 5.81 5.15
CA ILE A 330 16.39 5.82 5.59
C ILE A 330 17.13 4.50 5.36
N SER A 331 16.49 3.47 4.81
CA SER A 331 17.15 2.17 4.56
C SER A 331 18.41 2.33 3.72
N GLY A 332 19.50 1.74 4.20
CA GLY A 332 20.83 1.84 3.57
C GLY A 332 21.69 3.00 4.08
N THR A 333 21.19 3.84 5.00
CA THR A 333 21.97 4.94 5.57
C THR A 333 22.65 4.55 6.89
N ASP A 334 23.60 5.36 7.36
CA ASP A 334 24.19 5.19 8.71
C ASP A 334 23.16 5.38 9.82
N LEU A 335 22.17 6.25 9.61
CA LEU A 335 21.07 6.43 10.54
C LEU A 335 20.24 5.15 10.70
N ALA A 336 19.99 4.42 9.60
CA ALA A 336 19.23 3.17 9.65
C ALA A 336 19.91 2.08 10.48
N GLN A 337 21.24 2.07 10.60
CA GLN A 337 21.96 1.12 11.45
C GLN A 337 21.68 1.32 12.95
N GLN A 338 21.14 2.49 13.32
CA GLN A 338 20.77 2.85 14.68
C GLN A 338 19.29 2.60 14.99
N VAL A 339 18.48 2.25 13.98
CA VAL A 339 17.04 2.04 14.10
C VAL A 339 16.71 0.57 13.84
N ARG A 340 15.91 -0.04 14.71
CA ARG A 340 15.35 -1.38 14.52
C ARG A 340 13.85 -1.33 14.82
N PRO A 341 12.97 -1.78 13.91
CA PRO A 341 11.55 -1.90 14.20
C PRO A 341 11.30 -2.85 15.39
N PRO A 342 10.14 -2.74 16.08
CA PRO A 342 9.71 -3.74 17.06
C PRO A 342 9.73 -5.16 16.46
N SER A 343 10.08 -6.18 17.24
CA SER A 343 10.18 -7.57 16.75
C SER A 343 8.91 -8.06 16.09
N ILE A 344 7.75 -7.72 16.66
CA ILE A 344 6.44 -8.08 16.09
C ILE A 344 6.26 -7.60 14.64
N VAL A 345 6.87 -6.47 14.26
CA VAL A 345 6.83 -5.95 12.90
C VAL A 345 7.60 -6.89 11.98
N SER A 346 8.86 -7.17 12.31
CA SER A 346 9.72 -8.08 11.56
C SER A 346 9.18 -9.51 11.47
N ASP A 347 8.53 -9.99 12.53
CA ASP A 347 8.04 -11.38 12.61
C ASP A 347 6.83 -11.65 11.70
N ILE A 348 6.14 -10.61 11.24
CA ILE A 348 4.88 -10.72 10.48
C ILE A 348 4.86 -9.90 9.17
N ASP A 349 5.82 -8.99 8.96
CA ASP A 349 5.90 -8.18 7.73
C ASP A 349 6.11 -9.07 6.50
N TRP A 350 5.27 -8.86 5.50
CA TRP A 350 5.33 -9.59 4.25
C TRP A 350 6.64 -9.36 3.51
N VAL A 351 7.17 -8.14 3.53
CA VAL A 351 8.42 -7.86 2.81
C VAL A 351 9.58 -8.65 3.43
N GLU A 352 9.72 -8.64 4.77
CA GLU A 352 10.79 -9.38 5.43
C GLU A 352 10.66 -10.90 5.31
N ASN A 353 9.42 -11.44 5.30
CA ASN A 353 9.18 -12.88 5.39
C ASN A 353 8.92 -13.58 4.05
N PHE A 354 8.52 -12.85 3.00
CA PHE A 354 8.08 -13.43 1.73
C PHE A 354 8.82 -12.89 0.51
N TRP A 355 9.46 -11.72 0.60
CA TRP A 355 10.24 -11.21 -0.53
C TRP A 355 11.50 -12.07 -0.77
N PRO A 356 11.81 -12.47 -2.01
CA PRO A 356 12.96 -13.33 -2.30
C PRO A 356 14.25 -12.51 -2.29
N PHE A 357 14.84 -12.31 -1.11
CA PHE A 357 16.15 -11.65 -0.99
C PHE A 357 17.29 -12.62 -1.32
N PRO A 358 18.08 -12.38 -2.38
CA PRO A 358 19.28 -13.18 -2.65
C PRO A 358 20.27 -13.06 -1.48
N GLY A 359 20.55 -14.16 -0.78
CA GLY A 359 21.41 -14.16 0.43
C GLY A 359 20.72 -13.71 1.72
N GLY A 360 19.38 -13.53 1.70
CA GLY A 360 18.56 -13.17 2.86
C GLY A 360 18.34 -11.66 3.05
N PRO A 361 17.33 -11.25 3.86
CA PRO A 361 16.96 -9.84 4.05
C PRO A 361 18.13 -8.96 4.52
N GLU A 362 18.94 -9.47 5.46
CA GLU A 362 20.10 -8.76 6.00
C GLU A 362 21.20 -8.54 4.96
N ALA A 363 21.40 -9.49 4.03
CA ALA A 363 22.35 -9.31 2.94
C ALA A 363 21.85 -8.26 1.96
N ALA A 364 20.55 -8.24 1.66
CA ALA A 364 19.95 -7.22 0.80
C ALA A 364 20.01 -5.82 1.41
N LYS A 365 19.74 -5.68 2.72
CA LYS A 365 19.89 -4.42 3.47
C LYS A 365 21.35 -3.91 3.44
N ARG A 366 22.34 -4.79 3.68
CA ARG A 366 23.77 -4.44 3.55
C ARG A 366 24.18 -4.06 2.14
N ALA A 367 23.66 -4.75 1.13
CA ALA A 367 23.92 -4.43 -0.27
C ALA A 367 23.34 -3.05 -0.65
N ALA A 368 22.17 -2.68 -0.15
CA ALA A 368 21.65 -1.32 -0.31
C ALA A 368 22.55 -0.27 0.33
N ALA A 369 23.04 -0.51 1.55
CA ALA A 369 23.90 0.45 2.24
C ALA A 369 25.20 0.73 1.46
N ARG A 370 25.83 -0.32 0.93
CA ARG A 370 27.03 -0.18 0.10
C ARG A 370 26.76 0.50 -1.24
N ALA A 371 25.55 0.32 -1.81
CA ALA A 371 25.18 0.98 -3.06
C ALA A 371 24.97 2.50 -2.88
N SER A 372 24.58 2.97 -1.69
CA SER A 372 24.51 4.40 -1.38
C SER A 372 25.87 5.05 -1.10
N GLU A 373 26.91 4.26 -0.80
CA GLU A 373 28.29 4.74 -0.56
C GLU A 373 29.12 4.91 -1.83
N GLY A 374 28.66 4.38 -2.98
CA GLY A 374 29.41 4.34 -4.24
C GLY A 374 28.95 5.38 -5.27
N LEU A 375 29.13 6.67 -5.00
CA LEU A 375 29.18 7.70 -6.04
C LEU A 375 30.66 7.90 -6.45
N ASP A 376 30.94 7.89 -7.75
CA ASP A 376 32.24 8.36 -8.25
C ASP A 376 32.29 9.90 -8.29
N ASP A 377 33.49 10.47 -8.47
CA ASP A 377 33.73 11.93 -8.58
C ASP A 377 32.95 12.61 -9.73
N ALA A 378 32.23 11.84 -10.55
CA ALA A 378 31.36 12.30 -11.63
C ALA A 378 29.86 12.09 -11.36
N GLY A 379 29.47 11.59 -10.18
CA GLY A 379 28.08 11.41 -9.78
C GLY A 379 27.34 10.26 -10.47
N GLN A 380 28.04 9.28 -11.04
CA GLN A 380 27.44 8.15 -11.77
C GLN A 380 27.64 6.81 -11.02
N THR A 381 26.56 6.03 -10.92
CA THR A 381 26.59 4.70 -10.25
C THR A 381 27.16 3.63 -11.18
N LYS A 382 28.29 3.01 -10.83
CA LYS A 382 28.78 1.76 -11.46
C LYS A 382 28.02 0.54 -10.93
N GLY A 383 27.32 -0.16 -11.81
CA GLY A 383 26.82 -1.53 -11.59
C GLY A 383 25.41 -1.62 -10.98
N LYS A 384 24.38 -1.62 -11.83
CA LYS A 384 22.99 -1.92 -11.46
C LYS A 384 22.85 -3.39 -11.00
N VAL A 385 23.13 -3.70 -9.74
CA VAL A 385 22.35 -4.73 -9.07
C VAL A 385 21.04 -4.05 -8.69
N LYS A 386 19.99 -4.22 -9.51
CA LYS A 386 18.63 -3.77 -9.20
C LYS A 386 18.10 -4.60 -8.02
N ASN A 387 18.55 -4.28 -6.82
CA ASN A 387 17.99 -4.78 -5.60
C ASN A 387 16.69 -3.97 -5.37
N GLU A 388 15.65 -4.29 -6.13
CA GLU A 388 14.34 -3.65 -6.06
C GLU A 388 13.48 -4.44 -5.06
N TRP A 389 13.10 -3.81 -3.95
CA TRP A 389 12.09 -4.30 -3.00
C TRP A 389 11.32 -3.11 -2.41
N PRO A 390 10.16 -3.34 -1.77
CA PRO A 390 9.41 -2.27 -1.12
C PRO A 390 10.18 -1.72 0.09
N LYS A 391 10.69 -0.50 -0.02
CA LYS A 391 11.38 0.24 1.06
C LYS A 391 10.39 1.12 1.79
N VAL A 392 9.75 0.55 2.81
CA VAL A 392 8.67 1.21 3.57
C VAL A 392 8.78 0.96 5.08
N GLN A 393 9.80 0.23 5.54
CA GLN A 393 9.93 -0.24 6.91
C GLN A 393 10.60 0.77 7.84
N LEU A 394 11.35 1.75 7.30
CA LEU A 394 12.18 2.67 8.07
C LEU A 394 12.08 4.10 7.54
N TYR A 395 11.29 4.92 8.24
CA TYR A 395 11.16 6.34 8.00
C TYR A 395 11.66 7.15 9.20
N CYS A 396 12.30 8.29 8.91
CA CYS A 396 12.63 9.33 9.89
C CYS A 396 11.78 10.57 9.60
N LEU A 397 10.73 10.81 10.37
CA LEU A 397 9.85 11.95 10.18
C LEU A 397 10.33 13.13 11.02
N MET A 398 10.32 14.32 10.43
CA MET A 398 10.70 15.56 11.10
C MET A 398 9.60 16.58 10.88
N GLY A 399 8.82 16.82 11.93
CA GLY A 399 7.68 17.74 11.88
C GLY A 399 7.90 18.95 12.74
N MET A 400 7.59 20.12 12.20
CA MET A 400 7.61 21.38 12.95
C MET A 400 6.34 21.54 13.78
N ARG A 401 6.41 22.33 14.84
CA ARG A 401 5.25 22.82 15.57
C ARG A 401 4.25 23.45 14.59
N ASP A 402 2.99 23.12 14.82
CA ASP A 402 1.83 23.47 14.02
C ASP A 402 1.75 22.76 12.67
N ALA A 403 2.59 21.75 12.41
CA ALA A 403 2.45 20.91 11.23
C ALA A 403 1.18 20.05 11.31
N TRP A 404 0.48 19.96 10.19
CA TRP A 404 -0.75 19.19 9.98
C TRP A 404 -0.58 18.27 8.76
N THR A 405 -0.88 17.00 8.95
CA THR A 405 -1.08 16.02 7.88
C THR A 405 -2.55 15.65 7.87
N ASP A 406 -3.23 15.91 6.76
CA ASP A 406 -4.68 15.75 6.64
C ASP A 406 -5.13 14.28 6.63
N TRP A 407 -6.44 14.05 6.62
CA TRP A 407 -7.06 12.72 6.68
C TRP A 407 -6.59 11.79 5.56
N HIS A 408 -6.03 10.65 5.94
CA HIS A 408 -5.58 9.62 5.02
C HIS A 408 -5.69 8.22 5.65
N VAL A 409 -5.51 7.21 4.81
CA VAL A 409 -5.20 5.84 5.20
C VAL A 409 -3.83 5.53 4.63
N ASP A 410 -2.98 4.86 5.39
CA ASP A 410 -1.68 4.40 4.90
C ASP A 410 -1.83 3.49 3.68
N PHE A 411 -0.87 3.56 2.77
CA PHE A 411 -0.93 2.85 1.51
C PHE A 411 -1.08 1.33 1.70
N ALA A 412 -1.90 0.71 0.84
CA ALA A 412 -2.38 -0.67 0.91
C ALA A 412 -2.95 -1.09 2.28
N ALA A 413 -3.45 -0.13 3.08
CA ALA A 413 -3.78 -0.32 4.49
C ALA A 413 -2.69 -1.06 5.27
N SER A 414 -1.44 -0.76 4.97
CA SER A 414 -0.33 -1.23 5.79
C SER A 414 -0.55 -0.83 7.25
N SER A 415 -0.19 -1.73 8.16
CA SER A 415 -0.09 -1.39 9.57
C SER A 415 1.18 -0.57 9.78
N VAL A 416 1.19 0.26 10.82
CA VAL A 416 2.30 1.19 11.10
C VAL A 416 2.80 1.01 12.51
N TYR A 417 4.12 1.03 12.70
CA TYR A 417 4.71 1.32 14.00
C TYR A 417 5.23 2.76 14.00
N TYR A 418 4.99 3.48 15.08
CA TYR A 418 5.27 4.91 15.17
C TYR A 418 5.85 5.25 16.55
N ASN A 419 7.14 5.54 16.62
CA ASN A 419 7.85 5.90 17.85
C ASN A 419 8.24 7.38 17.84
N VAL A 420 7.75 8.14 18.81
CA VAL A 420 8.13 9.54 18.98
C VAL A 420 9.48 9.58 19.68
N HIS A 421 10.54 10.00 18.97
CA HIS A 421 11.87 10.11 19.54
C HIS A 421 12.01 11.40 20.36
N THR A 422 11.60 12.54 19.77
CA THR A 422 11.55 13.85 20.44
C THR A 422 10.25 14.58 20.11
N GLY A 423 9.85 15.51 20.98
CA GLY A 423 8.64 16.31 20.78
C GLY A 423 7.35 15.56 21.09
N SER A 424 6.29 15.86 20.33
CA SER A 424 4.97 15.23 20.53
C SER A 424 4.14 15.27 19.24
N LYS A 425 3.23 14.29 19.10
CA LYS A 425 2.23 14.20 18.04
C LYS A 425 0.84 14.00 18.63
N VAL A 426 -0.18 14.54 17.97
CA VAL A 426 -1.58 14.24 18.26
C VAL A 426 -2.19 13.57 17.04
N PHE A 427 -2.61 12.32 17.19
CA PHE A 427 -3.33 11.59 16.17
C PHE A 427 -4.84 11.75 16.36
N PHE A 428 -5.56 11.85 15.26
CA PHE A 428 -7.01 11.79 15.20
C PHE A 428 -7.38 10.57 14.37
N PHE A 429 -8.17 9.67 14.93
CA PHE A 429 -8.53 8.40 14.32
C PHE A 429 -10.05 8.32 14.09
N ILE A 430 -10.39 7.76 12.93
CA ILE A 430 -11.73 7.28 12.58
C ILE A 430 -11.61 5.78 12.34
N ARG A 431 -12.50 5.00 12.96
CA ARG A 431 -12.48 3.53 12.85
C ARG A 431 -12.74 3.11 11.39
N PRO A 432 -12.03 2.10 10.85
CA PRO A 432 -12.24 1.60 9.48
C PRO A 432 -13.49 0.72 9.34
N THR A 433 -14.65 1.23 9.74
CA THR A 433 -15.94 0.57 9.46
C THR A 433 -16.24 0.64 7.96
N ALA A 434 -17.04 -0.29 7.44
CA ALA A 434 -17.45 -0.27 6.04
C ALA A 434 -18.08 1.08 5.63
N ALA A 435 -18.89 1.69 6.53
CA ALA A 435 -19.49 2.99 6.31
C ALA A 435 -18.46 4.13 6.26
N ASN A 436 -17.48 4.13 7.17
CA ASN A 436 -16.43 5.16 7.22
C ASN A 436 -15.46 5.03 6.05
N LEU A 437 -15.08 3.82 5.65
CA LEU A 437 -14.23 3.60 4.46
C LEU A 437 -14.96 4.04 3.18
N ALA A 438 -16.27 3.81 3.09
CA ALA A 438 -17.07 4.34 1.98
C ALA A 438 -17.16 5.87 2.01
N ALA A 439 -17.28 6.49 3.18
CA ALA A 439 -17.25 7.95 3.33
C ALA A 439 -15.89 8.51 2.92
N TYR A 440 -14.80 7.89 3.39
CA TYR A 440 -13.43 8.24 3.02
C TYR A 440 -13.22 8.13 1.51
N ALA A 441 -13.58 7.01 0.87
CA ALA A 441 -13.41 6.83 -0.57
C ALA A 441 -14.14 7.90 -1.40
N ARG A 442 -15.36 8.29 -0.99
CA ARG A 442 -16.09 9.40 -1.64
C ARG A 442 -15.40 10.74 -1.44
N TRP A 443 -14.94 11.01 -0.23
CA TRP A 443 -14.27 12.27 0.12
C TRP A 443 -12.92 12.38 -0.58
N SER A 444 -12.07 11.36 -0.49
CA SER A 444 -10.73 11.33 -1.09
C SER A 444 -10.80 11.31 -2.62
N GLY A 445 -11.82 10.68 -3.20
CA GLY A 445 -12.05 10.70 -4.65
C GLY A 445 -12.60 12.01 -5.22
N SER A 446 -12.94 12.99 -4.37
CA SER A 446 -13.55 14.27 -4.80
C SER A 446 -12.78 15.47 -4.29
N HIS A 447 -12.11 16.17 -5.20
CA HIS A 447 -11.42 17.43 -4.91
C HIS A 447 -12.37 18.50 -4.32
N GLU A 448 -13.63 18.53 -4.75
CA GLU A 448 -14.63 19.43 -4.18
C GLU A 448 -14.95 19.09 -2.72
N LEU A 449 -15.14 17.81 -2.39
CA LEU A 449 -15.42 17.39 -1.02
C LEU A 449 -14.24 17.63 -0.09
N GLN A 450 -13.00 17.38 -0.54
CA GLN A 450 -11.81 17.69 0.25
C GLN A 450 -11.71 19.17 0.61
N GLN A 451 -12.15 20.08 -0.27
CA GLN A 451 -12.11 21.52 -0.03
C GLN A 451 -13.31 22.09 0.74
N THR A 452 -14.44 21.38 0.77
CA THR A 452 -15.71 21.92 1.28
C THR A 452 -16.27 21.15 2.47
N THR A 453 -15.64 20.04 2.86
CA THR A 453 -16.16 19.15 3.90
C THR A 453 -15.04 18.64 4.80
N TRP A 454 -15.26 18.68 6.11
CA TRP A 454 -14.44 17.95 7.08
C TRP A 454 -14.83 16.48 7.08
N LEU A 455 -13.90 15.57 6.79
CA LEU A 455 -14.20 14.13 6.69
C LEU A 455 -14.96 13.57 7.92
N PRO A 456 -14.60 13.89 9.17
CA PRO A 456 -15.32 13.43 10.36
C PRO A 456 -16.83 13.75 10.38
N ASP A 457 -17.30 14.78 9.67
CA ASP A 457 -18.74 15.07 9.54
C ASP A 457 -19.50 13.98 8.76
N LEU A 458 -18.77 13.16 8.02
CA LEU A 458 -19.30 12.05 7.22
C LEU A 458 -19.15 10.69 7.93
N CYS A 459 -18.57 10.68 9.12
CA CYS A 459 -18.21 9.49 9.88
C CYS A 459 -18.94 9.43 11.24
N ASP A 460 -18.81 8.30 11.92
CA ASP A 460 -19.46 8.04 13.21
C ASP A 460 -18.84 8.83 14.38
N GLU A 461 -17.54 8.72 14.56
CA GLU A 461 -16.80 9.41 15.61
C GLU A 461 -15.34 9.65 15.23
N VAL A 462 -14.75 10.67 15.84
CA VAL A 462 -13.31 10.91 15.83
C VAL A 462 -12.76 10.85 17.25
N ARG A 463 -11.71 10.05 17.42
CA ARG A 463 -10.99 9.82 18.69
C ARG A 463 -9.57 10.37 18.58
N LYS A 464 -9.07 11.11 19.56
CA LYS A 464 -7.71 11.66 19.55
C LYS A 464 -6.79 10.99 20.57
N VAL A 465 -5.49 10.92 20.26
CA VAL A 465 -4.45 10.50 21.22
C VAL A 465 -3.20 11.35 21.07
N THR A 466 -2.65 11.77 22.20
CA THR A 466 -1.38 12.48 22.25
C THR A 466 -0.27 11.49 22.56
N LEU A 467 0.75 11.45 21.70
CA LEU A 467 1.99 10.73 21.90
C LEU A 467 3.10 11.72 22.24
N VAL A 468 3.92 11.39 23.23
CA VAL A 468 5.09 12.17 23.64
C VAL A 468 6.37 11.37 23.43
N ALA A 469 7.53 12.01 23.57
CA ALA A 469 8.83 11.35 23.46
C ALA A 469 8.90 10.05 24.28
N GLY A 470 9.33 8.97 23.61
CA GLY A 470 9.41 7.61 24.14
C GLY A 470 8.19 6.74 23.88
N ASP A 471 7.01 7.30 23.60
CA ASP A 471 5.82 6.53 23.26
C ASP A 471 5.97 5.84 21.89
N THR A 472 5.49 4.61 21.82
CA THR A 472 5.31 3.89 20.56
C THR A 472 3.84 3.55 20.36
N MET A 473 3.35 3.73 19.14
CA MET A 473 2.01 3.33 18.74
C MET A 473 2.08 2.31 17.61
N ILE A 474 1.25 1.27 17.68
CA ILE A 474 0.97 0.36 16.57
C ILE A 474 -0.41 0.70 16.01
N ILE A 475 -0.45 1.11 14.75
CA ILE A 475 -1.69 1.43 14.04
C ILE A 475 -2.05 0.21 13.19
N PRO A 476 -3.19 -0.46 13.46
CA PRO A 476 -3.60 -1.61 12.67
C PRO A 476 -4.21 -1.20 11.32
N SER A 477 -4.28 -2.16 10.41
CA SER A 477 -4.71 -1.98 9.02
C SER A 477 -6.01 -1.17 8.86
N GLY A 478 -5.96 -0.15 8.00
CA GLY A 478 -7.11 0.56 7.45
C GLY A 478 -7.55 1.79 8.23
N TYR A 479 -6.99 2.06 9.41
CA TYR A 479 -7.38 3.22 10.22
C TYR A 479 -7.20 4.54 9.46
N ILE A 480 -8.31 5.28 9.33
CA ILE A 480 -8.31 6.63 8.75
C ILE A 480 -7.82 7.59 9.83
N HIS A 481 -6.82 8.40 9.51
CA HIS A 481 -6.23 9.28 10.49
C HIS A 481 -5.67 10.58 9.93
N ALA A 482 -5.53 11.57 10.83
CA ALA A 482 -4.85 12.82 10.59
C ALA A 482 -3.90 13.12 11.77
N VAL A 483 -2.87 13.93 11.55
CA VAL A 483 -1.80 14.14 12.53
C VAL A 483 -1.48 15.62 12.71
N TYR A 484 -1.50 16.07 13.96
CA TYR A 484 -1.06 17.40 14.38
C TYR A 484 0.26 17.32 15.18
N THR A 485 1.13 18.29 14.96
CA THR A 485 2.43 18.39 15.63
C THR A 485 2.46 19.57 16.61
N PRO A 486 2.17 19.36 17.90
CA PRO A 486 2.18 20.43 18.91
C PRO A 486 3.59 20.95 19.25
N VAL A 487 4.63 20.14 19.06
CA VAL A 487 6.03 20.48 19.36
C VAL A 487 6.89 19.91 18.26
N ASP A 488 7.91 20.65 17.82
CA ASP A 488 8.94 20.16 16.88
C ASP A 488 9.41 18.77 17.31
N SER A 489 9.42 17.83 16.38
CA SER A 489 9.54 16.41 16.70
C SER A 489 10.36 15.65 15.67
N ILE A 490 11.18 14.72 16.14
CA ILE A 490 11.75 13.62 15.36
C ILE A 490 11.01 12.34 15.73
N VAL A 491 10.63 11.54 14.73
CA VAL A 491 9.92 10.29 14.90
C VAL A 491 10.56 9.22 14.01
N PHE A 492 10.65 8.00 14.52
CA PHE A 492 10.96 6.81 13.73
C PHE A 492 9.71 5.95 13.56
N GLY A 493 9.45 5.50 12.34
CA GLY A 493 8.31 4.65 12.07
C GLY A 493 8.48 3.86 10.79
N GLY A 494 7.47 3.06 10.46
CA GLY A 494 7.48 2.25 9.26
C GLY A 494 6.18 1.50 9.05
N ASN A 495 5.95 1.18 7.80
CA ASN A 495 4.78 0.46 7.31
C ASN A 495 5.14 -1.02 7.13
N PHE A 496 4.19 -1.90 7.40
CA PHE A 496 4.31 -3.33 7.19
C PHE A 496 2.96 -3.92 6.81
N VAL A 497 2.98 -4.99 6.01
CA VAL A 497 1.79 -5.69 5.53
C VAL A 497 1.83 -7.11 6.09
N HIS A 498 0.70 -7.69 6.48
CA HIS A 498 0.71 -8.97 7.20
C HIS A 498 -0.49 -9.87 6.87
N SER A 499 -0.38 -11.15 7.22
CA SER A 499 -1.40 -12.16 6.86
C SER A 499 -2.68 -12.12 7.70
N TYR A 500 -2.72 -11.31 8.78
CA TYR A 500 -3.87 -11.23 9.68
C TYR A 500 -5.01 -10.31 9.22
N ASP A 501 -4.81 -9.46 8.21
CA ASP A 501 -5.87 -8.56 7.72
C ASP A 501 -5.83 -8.36 6.20
N ILE A 502 -5.50 -9.44 5.48
CA ILE A 502 -5.48 -9.49 4.01
C ILE A 502 -6.72 -8.87 3.35
N PRO A 503 -7.96 -9.12 3.83
CA PRO A 503 -9.14 -8.52 3.21
C PRO A 503 -9.14 -6.99 3.24
N THR A 504 -8.79 -6.38 4.37
CA THR A 504 -8.68 -4.91 4.49
C THR A 504 -7.58 -4.37 3.58
N GLN A 505 -6.41 -5.01 3.57
CA GLN A 505 -5.26 -4.60 2.75
C GLN A 505 -5.58 -4.60 1.25
N LEU A 506 -6.24 -5.65 0.75
CA LEU A 506 -6.69 -5.72 -0.65
C LEU A 506 -7.78 -4.68 -0.96
N ARG A 507 -8.71 -4.45 -0.03
CA ARG A 507 -9.78 -3.48 -0.21
C ARG A 507 -9.27 -2.04 -0.31
N LEU A 508 -8.32 -1.65 0.54
CA LEU A 508 -7.78 -0.28 0.50
C LEU A 508 -6.89 -0.05 -0.71
N ARG A 509 -6.13 -1.06 -1.13
CA ARG A 509 -5.44 -1.04 -2.43
C ARG A 509 -6.43 -0.74 -3.58
N GLU A 510 -7.60 -1.38 -3.58
CA GLU A 510 -8.63 -1.12 -4.59
C GLU A 510 -9.17 0.32 -4.52
N ILE A 511 -9.45 0.83 -3.31
CA ILE A 511 -9.86 2.22 -3.11
C ILE A 511 -8.80 3.19 -3.68
N GLU A 512 -7.52 2.96 -3.44
CA GLU A 512 -6.44 3.78 -3.98
C GLU A 512 -6.41 3.81 -5.52
N ILE A 513 -6.73 2.67 -6.16
CA ILE A 513 -6.85 2.58 -7.61
C ILE A 513 -8.06 3.39 -8.08
N ASP A 514 -9.22 3.17 -7.46
CA ASP A 514 -10.49 3.81 -7.82
C ASP A 514 -10.43 5.34 -7.65
N THR A 515 -9.77 5.81 -6.60
CA THR A 515 -9.57 7.25 -6.33
C THR A 515 -8.35 7.83 -7.03
N ARG A 516 -7.71 7.05 -7.92
CA ARG A 516 -6.58 7.48 -8.78
C ARG A 516 -5.38 8.01 -8.00
N VAL A 517 -5.07 7.39 -6.85
CA VAL A 517 -3.85 7.71 -6.10
C VAL A 517 -2.63 7.43 -6.98
N PRO A 518 -1.73 8.42 -7.20
CA PRO A 518 -0.53 8.22 -8.00
C PRO A 518 0.30 7.02 -7.51
N GLN A 519 0.90 6.27 -8.44
CA GLN A 519 1.64 5.04 -8.10
C GLN A 519 2.77 5.25 -7.09
N ARG A 520 3.42 6.43 -7.09
CA ARG A 520 4.47 6.79 -6.13
C ARG A 520 4.00 6.89 -4.68
N PHE A 521 2.69 7.02 -4.46
CA PHE A 521 2.07 7.11 -3.12
C PHE A 521 1.33 5.82 -2.75
N ARG A 522 1.46 4.77 -3.55
CA ARG A 522 0.90 3.43 -3.27
C ARG A 522 2.00 2.49 -2.85
N PHE A 523 1.65 1.42 -2.14
CA PHE A 523 2.60 0.42 -1.68
C PHE A 523 3.40 -0.16 -2.87
N PRO A 524 4.74 -0.01 -2.92
CA PRO A 524 5.53 -0.50 -4.03
C PRO A 524 5.45 -2.02 -4.17
N TYR A 525 5.25 -2.52 -5.39
CA TYR A 525 5.24 -3.95 -5.69
C TYR A 525 4.24 -4.80 -4.88
N PHE A 526 3.15 -4.22 -4.37
CA PHE A 526 2.18 -4.93 -3.52
C PHE A 526 1.62 -6.21 -4.18
N ASP A 527 1.23 -6.14 -5.45
CA ASP A 527 0.69 -7.29 -6.19
C ASP A 527 1.75 -8.39 -6.34
N ARG A 528 3.00 -8.01 -6.58
CA ARG A 528 4.13 -8.96 -6.64
C ARG A 528 4.33 -9.65 -5.30
N LEU A 529 4.20 -8.89 -4.21
CA LEU A 529 4.27 -9.42 -2.85
C LEU A 529 3.12 -10.40 -2.58
N CYS A 530 1.91 -10.12 -3.05
CA CYS A 530 0.76 -11.05 -2.99
C CYS A 530 1.07 -12.40 -3.65
N TRP A 531 1.75 -12.39 -4.80
CA TRP A 531 2.20 -13.62 -5.47
C TRP A 531 3.23 -14.39 -4.65
N TYR A 532 4.23 -13.74 -4.07
CA TYR A 532 5.21 -14.42 -3.21
C TYR A 532 4.60 -15.00 -1.94
N VAL A 533 3.63 -14.29 -1.34
CA VAL A 533 2.84 -14.79 -0.23
C VAL A 533 2.09 -16.06 -0.63
N ALA A 534 1.43 -16.05 -1.78
CA ALA A 534 0.73 -17.22 -2.30
C ALA A 534 1.67 -18.41 -2.56
N THR A 535 2.83 -18.18 -3.17
CA THR A 535 3.85 -19.23 -3.37
C THR A 535 4.26 -19.86 -2.06
N ARG A 536 4.67 -19.04 -1.08
CA ARG A 536 5.17 -19.55 0.21
C ARG A 536 4.12 -20.32 1.00
N TYR A 537 2.89 -19.79 1.10
CA TYR A 537 1.83 -20.49 1.81
C TYR A 537 1.38 -21.75 1.08
N THR A 538 1.37 -21.77 -0.26
CA THR A 538 1.10 -22.99 -1.02
C THR A 538 2.13 -24.07 -0.72
N ASP A 539 3.42 -23.71 -0.67
CA ASP A 539 4.50 -24.63 -0.31
C ASP A 539 4.39 -25.13 1.13
N ASP A 540 4.10 -24.24 2.08
CA ASP A 540 3.92 -24.60 3.49
C ASP A 540 2.72 -25.56 3.65
N LEU A 541 1.57 -25.27 3.02
CA LEU A 541 0.39 -26.13 3.01
C LEU A 541 0.65 -27.46 2.27
N ARG A 542 1.48 -27.46 1.23
CA ARG A 542 1.95 -28.69 0.56
C ARG A 542 2.78 -29.54 1.52
N GLN A 543 3.62 -28.90 2.34
CA GLN A 543 4.45 -29.57 3.33
C GLN A 543 3.67 -30.12 4.54
N LEU A 544 2.53 -29.53 4.92
CA LEU A 544 1.67 -30.09 5.98
C LEU A 544 1.12 -31.48 5.66
N ARG A 545 0.98 -31.78 4.38
CA ARG A 545 0.56 -33.08 3.85
C ARG A 545 1.69 -33.70 3.02
N ALA A 546 2.94 -33.34 3.30
CA ALA A 546 4.07 -33.91 2.61
C ALA A 546 4.19 -35.39 2.93
N PHE A 547 4.42 -36.15 1.86
CA PHE A 547 4.66 -37.58 1.85
C PHE A 547 5.84 -38.02 2.76
N ARG A 548 6.89 -37.19 2.85
CA ARG A 548 8.17 -37.55 3.47
C ARG A 548 8.30 -36.94 4.88
N PRO A 549 8.51 -37.75 5.95
CA PRO A 549 9.09 -37.26 7.20
C PRO A 549 10.54 -36.88 6.90
N THR A 550 10.79 -35.61 6.67
CA THR A 550 12.15 -35.13 6.46
C THR A 550 12.80 -35.05 7.85
N GLY A 551 13.86 -35.81 8.12
CA GLY A 551 14.57 -35.80 9.42
C GLY A 551 15.17 -34.44 9.83
N LYS A 552 15.02 -33.42 8.99
CA LYS A 552 15.35 -32.00 9.22
C LYS A 552 14.18 -31.04 9.04
N ALA A 553 12.99 -31.49 8.63
CA ALA A 553 11.85 -30.60 8.57
C ALA A 553 11.41 -30.25 9.99
N THR A 554 11.59 -28.99 10.34
CA THR A 554 10.72 -28.37 11.33
C THR A 554 9.29 -28.69 10.91
N LYS A 555 8.54 -29.34 11.80
CA LYS A 555 7.13 -29.66 11.58
C LYS A 555 6.44 -28.35 11.21
N ARG A 556 6.07 -28.17 9.94
CA ARG A 556 5.40 -26.96 9.49
C ARG A 556 4.10 -26.86 10.26
N GLN A 557 3.85 -25.71 10.86
CA GLN A 557 2.63 -25.48 11.60
C GLN A 557 1.53 -25.12 10.61
N ARG A 558 0.34 -25.70 10.80
CA ARG A 558 -0.85 -25.27 10.06
C ARG A 558 -1.05 -23.77 10.32
N PRO A 559 -1.24 -22.93 9.29
CA PRO A 559 -1.57 -21.52 9.51
C PRO A 559 -2.83 -21.40 10.37
N TYR A 560 -2.86 -20.37 11.22
CA TYR A 560 -4.03 -20.09 12.05
C TYR A 560 -5.26 -19.79 11.19
N ASP A 561 -6.45 -20.11 11.70
CA ASP A 561 -7.71 -19.94 10.97
C ASP A 561 -7.90 -18.53 10.42
N ARG A 562 -7.48 -17.51 11.18
CA ARG A 562 -7.49 -16.10 10.75
C ARG A 562 -6.67 -15.90 9.46
N VAL A 563 -5.48 -16.48 9.41
CA VAL A 563 -4.59 -16.41 8.25
C VAL A 563 -5.19 -17.21 7.09
N LEU A 564 -5.70 -18.41 7.33
CA LEU A 564 -6.36 -19.22 6.29
C LEU A 564 -7.54 -18.48 5.64
N ARG A 565 -8.38 -17.82 6.44
CA ARG A 565 -9.49 -16.98 5.93
C ARG A 565 -8.98 -15.82 5.08
N GLY A 566 -7.86 -15.19 5.47
CA GLY A 566 -7.20 -14.18 4.65
C GLY A 566 -6.66 -14.75 3.33
N LEU A 567 -6.04 -15.93 3.37
CA LEU A 567 -5.50 -16.62 2.19
C LEU A 567 -6.60 -17.04 1.20
N LEU A 568 -7.80 -17.36 1.69
CA LEU A 568 -8.97 -17.61 0.84
C LEU A 568 -9.29 -16.37 -0.02
N VAL A 569 -9.26 -15.18 0.58
CA VAL A 569 -9.49 -13.91 -0.12
C VAL A 569 -8.34 -13.60 -1.08
N LEU A 570 -7.09 -13.83 -0.66
CA LEU A 570 -5.91 -13.68 -1.52
C LEU A 570 -6.02 -14.56 -2.77
N ALA A 571 -6.34 -15.84 -2.62
CA ALA A 571 -6.42 -16.79 -3.72
C ALA A 571 -7.48 -16.35 -4.75
N ARG A 572 -8.66 -15.91 -4.28
CA ARG A 572 -9.72 -15.38 -5.14
C ARG A 572 -9.30 -14.11 -5.89
N PHE A 573 -8.58 -13.21 -5.21
CA PHE A 573 -8.01 -12.03 -5.86
C PHE A 573 -7.03 -12.41 -6.98
N LEU A 574 -6.10 -13.33 -6.70
CA LEU A 574 -5.11 -13.77 -7.70
C LEU A 574 -5.76 -14.48 -8.89
N ILE A 575 -6.78 -15.30 -8.66
CA ILE A 575 -7.58 -15.92 -9.73
C ILE A 575 -8.22 -14.82 -10.60
N SER A 576 -8.81 -13.79 -9.99
CA SER A 576 -9.37 -12.65 -10.74
C SER A 576 -8.33 -11.95 -11.62
N GLU A 577 -7.11 -11.75 -11.13
CA GLU A 577 -6.04 -11.13 -11.93
C GLU A 577 -5.63 -12.02 -13.11
N VAL A 578 -5.55 -13.34 -12.92
CA VAL A 578 -5.30 -14.30 -14.00
C VAL A 578 -6.44 -14.32 -15.02
N ASP A 579 -7.69 -14.31 -14.57
CA ASP A 579 -8.87 -14.31 -15.45
C ASP A 579 -8.87 -13.08 -16.36
N LYS A 580 -8.57 -11.90 -15.82
CA LYS A 580 -8.45 -10.65 -16.61
C LYS A 580 -7.43 -10.74 -17.72
N MET A 581 -6.33 -11.48 -17.53
CA MET A 581 -5.34 -11.68 -18.59
C MET A 581 -5.89 -12.48 -19.77
N THR A 582 -6.83 -13.40 -19.51
CA THR A 582 -7.46 -14.25 -20.53
C THR A 582 -8.77 -13.70 -21.08
N ASP A 583 -9.38 -12.72 -20.40
CA ASP A 583 -10.67 -12.13 -20.81
C ASP A 583 -10.48 -11.18 -22.01
N ASP A 584 -11.16 -11.46 -23.11
CA ASP A 584 -11.16 -10.64 -24.32
C ASP A 584 -11.71 -9.23 -24.08
N ALA A 585 -12.52 -9.03 -23.03
CA ALA A 585 -13.07 -7.73 -22.67
C ALA A 585 -12.09 -6.83 -21.90
N THR A 586 -10.96 -7.36 -21.42
CA THR A 586 -9.96 -6.59 -20.66
C THR A 586 -9.05 -5.83 -21.61
N ASP A 587 -8.79 -4.56 -21.30
CA ASP A 587 -7.86 -3.69 -22.04
C ASP A 587 -6.44 -4.28 -22.07
N GLU A 588 -5.78 -4.24 -23.23
CA GLU A 588 -4.43 -4.76 -23.42
C GLU A 588 -3.40 -4.10 -22.49
N LYS A 589 -3.54 -2.81 -22.18
CA LYS A 589 -2.69 -2.11 -21.20
C LYS A 589 -2.89 -2.67 -19.80
N GLU A 590 -4.11 -3.02 -19.43
CA GLU A 590 -4.42 -3.65 -18.14
C GLU A 590 -3.80 -5.06 -18.08
N LYS A 591 -3.94 -5.86 -19.15
CA LYS A 591 -3.29 -7.18 -19.26
C LYS A 591 -1.76 -7.09 -19.11
N GLN A 592 -1.13 -6.15 -19.82
CA GLN A 592 0.31 -5.91 -19.71
C GLN A 592 0.73 -5.46 -18.31
N LEU A 593 -0.09 -4.65 -17.64
CA LEU A 593 0.17 -4.21 -16.28
C LEU A 593 0.10 -5.37 -15.29
N ILE A 594 -0.90 -6.25 -15.40
CA ILE A 594 -1.01 -7.46 -14.58
C ILE A 594 0.19 -8.38 -14.83
N TYR A 595 0.51 -8.65 -16.10
CA TYR A 595 1.65 -9.50 -16.48
C TYR A 595 2.98 -9.03 -15.85
N ARG A 596 3.26 -7.72 -15.88
CA ARG A 596 4.50 -7.15 -15.30
C ARG A 596 4.58 -7.30 -13.76
N ARG A 597 3.43 -7.45 -13.09
CA ARG A 597 3.34 -7.57 -11.63
C ARG A 597 3.51 -9.01 -11.15
N ILE A 598 3.29 -10.00 -12.02
CA ILE A 598 3.57 -11.40 -11.73
C ILE A 598 5.10 -11.62 -11.70
N PRO A 599 5.65 -12.22 -10.64
CA PRO A 599 7.05 -12.66 -10.62
C PRO A 599 7.39 -13.62 -11.77
N THR A 600 8.54 -13.42 -12.40
CA THR A 600 9.00 -14.24 -13.53
C THR A 600 9.40 -15.66 -13.14
N ASP A 601 9.68 -15.90 -11.87
CA ASP A 601 9.97 -17.20 -11.28
C ASP A 601 8.72 -18.06 -11.03
N ILE A 602 7.52 -17.51 -11.24
CA ILE A 602 6.26 -18.26 -11.20
C ILE A 602 5.93 -18.70 -12.63
N SER A 603 6.09 -20.00 -12.90
CA SER A 603 5.88 -20.58 -14.23
C SER A 603 4.41 -20.69 -14.62
N ASP A 604 3.53 -21.03 -13.68
CA ASP A 604 2.08 -21.14 -13.89
C ASP A 604 1.30 -20.39 -12.80
N PRO A 605 1.01 -19.09 -13.03
CA PRO A 605 0.26 -18.26 -12.08
C PRO A 605 -1.16 -18.75 -11.84
N ALA A 606 -1.81 -19.33 -12.86
CA ALA A 606 -3.16 -19.87 -12.76
C ALA A 606 -3.20 -21.09 -11.83
N ALA A 607 -2.31 -22.06 -12.07
CA ALA A 607 -2.20 -23.25 -11.24
C ALA A 607 -1.86 -22.90 -9.78
N LEU A 608 -0.94 -21.96 -9.56
CA LEU A 608 -0.59 -21.51 -8.21
C LEU A 608 -1.80 -20.92 -7.46
N ALA A 609 -2.55 -20.01 -8.10
CA ALA A 609 -3.69 -19.35 -7.47
C ALA A 609 -4.83 -20.35 -7.14
N HIS A 610 -5.11 -21.28 -8.05
CA HIS A 610 -6.09 -22.35 -7.83
C HIS A 610 -5.62 -23.39 -6.81
N GLU A 611 -4.34 -23.74 -6.78
CA GLU A 611 -3.78 -24.66 -5.77
C GLU A 611 -3.88 -24.05 -4.37
N LEU A 612 -3.54 -22.78 -4.21
CA LEU A 612 -3.69 -22.08 -2.94
C LEU A 612 -5.15 -22.14 -2.46
N LEU A 613 -6.11 -21.80 -3.34
CA LEU A 613 -7.53 -21.84 -3.03
C LEU A 613 -7.94 -23.23 -2.51
N TRP A 614 -7.65 -24.28 -3.28
CA TRP A 614 -8.01 -25.66 -2.96
C TRP A 614 -7.39 -26.12 -1.63
N ARG A 615 -6.11 -25.80 -1.38
CA ARG A 615 -5.43 -26.16 -0.12
C ARG A 615 -6.06 -25.46 1.07
N VAL A 616 -6.34 -24.17 0.95
CA VAL A 616 -6.95 -23.38 2.02
C VAL A 616 -8.35 -23.88 2.35
N GLU A 617 -9.17 -24.19 1.33
CA GLU A 617 -10.51 -24.75 1.52
C GLU A 617 -10.46 -26.11 2.24
N ASN A 618 -9.49 -26.96 1.91
CA ASN A 618 -9.32 -28.25 2.61
C ASN A 618 -8.88 -28.11 4.06
N GLU A 619 -8.15 -27.05 4.42
CA GLU A 619 -7.80 -26.77 5.81
C GLU A 619 -8.93 -26.06 6.57
N LEU A 620 -9.97 -25.56 5.89
CA LEU A 620 -11.13 -24.89 6.48
C LEU A 620 -12.44 -25.65 6.20
N PRO A 621 -12.70 -26.79 6.88
CA PRO A 621 -13.89 -27.61 6.60
C PRO A 621 -15.23 -26.98 7.03
N ASP A 622 -15.25 -26.02 7.98
CA ASP A 622 -16.46 -25.54 8.67
C ASP A 622 -16.86 -24.08 8.34
N VAL A 623 -16.86 -23.67 7.07
CA VAL A 623 -17.05 -22.24 6.69
C VAL A 623 -18.52 -21.75 6.78
N TRP A 624 -19.48 -22.53 7.29
CA TRP A 624 -20.90 -22.26 7.04
C TRP A 624 -21.70 -21.46 8.09
N GLU A 625 -21.14 -20.98 9.20
CA GLU A 625 -21.96 -20.24 10.20
C GLU A 625 -21.57 -18.77 10.46
N ASP A 626 -20.30 -18.38 10.39
CA ASP A 626 -19.92 -16.97 10.63
C ASP A 626 -19.68 -16.19 9.33
N GLU A 627 -20.79 -15.95 8.63
CA GLU A 627 -20.84 -15.23 7.36
C GLU A 627 -20.48 -13.73 7.49
N GLU A 628 -20.33 -13.13 8.68
CA GLU A 628 -20.26 -11.65 8.82
C GLU A 628 -18.91 -11.01 8.46
N GLU A 629 -17.76 -11.62 8.76
CA GLU A 629 -16.46 -11.05 8.39
C GLU A 629 -16.14 -11.19 6.90
N VAL A 630 -16.62 -12.27 6.26
CA VAL A 630 -16.52 -12.47 4.80
C VAL A 630 -17.53 -11.57 4.06
N LYS A 631 -18.65 -11.19 4.70
CA LYS A 631 -19.68 -10.27 4.17
C LYS A 631 -19.33 -8.78 4.23
N LEU A 632 -18.24 -8.36 4.88
CA LEU A 632 -17.77 -6.97 4.76
C LEU A 632 -17.39 -6.59 3.31
N VAL A 633 -17.36 -7.58 2.40
CA VAL A 633 -17.21 -7.42 0.94
C VAL A 633 -18.42 -8.01 0.16
N GLY A 634 -19.44 -8.57 0.83
CA GLY A 634 -20.57 -9.26 0.21
C GLY A 634 -21.93 -8.66 0.59
N GLY A 635 -22.54 -7.93 -0.34
CA GLY A 635 -23.89 -7.39 -0.20
C GLY A 635 -24.97 -8.47 0.02
N ARG A 636 -26.07 -8.06 0.67
CA ARG A 636 -27.27 -8.85 0.99
C ARG A 636 -27.71 -9.80 -0.14
N LYS A 637 -28.09 -11.03 0.22
CA LYS A 637 -28.80 -11.99 -0.66
C LYS A 637 -30.09 -11.34 -1.22
N GLY A 638 -30.02 -10.82 -2.44
CA GLY A 638 -31.17 -10.35 -3.20
C GLY A 638 -31.93 -11.54 -3.79
N LYS A 639 -33.21 -11.69 -3.42
CA LYS A 639 -34.14 -12.63 -4.06
C LYS A 639 -34.13 -12.40 -5.58
N ARG A 640 -34.05 -13.50 -6.34
CA ARG A 640 -34.19 -13.57 -7.80
C ARG A 640 -35.40 -12.74 -8.27
N ALA A 641 -35.15 -11.54 -8.78
CA ALA A 641 -36.19 -10.72 -9.38
C ALA A 641 -36.41 -11.16 -10.83
N LYS A 642 -37.66 -11.49 -11.14
CA LYS A 642 -38.14 -11.85 -12.47
C LYS A 642 -37.99 -10.62 -13.38
N ARG A 643 -37.26 -10.78 -14.49
CA ARG A 643 -36.97 -9.73 -15.48
C ARG A 643 -38.27 -9.24 -16.12
N THR A 644 -38.61 -7.96 -15.92
CA THR A 644 -39.58 -7.23 -16.74
C THR A 644 -38.85 -6.08 -17.43
N GLU A 645 -39.10 -5.94 -18.72
CA GLU A 645 -38.51 -4.95 -19.61
C GLU A 645 -38.93 -3.52 -19.25
N ASN A 646 -38.02 -2.58 -19.56
CA ASN A 646 -38.14 -1.12 -19.53
C ASN A 646 -38.06 -0.42 -18.17
N GLY A 647 -36.85 0.07 -17.87
CA GLY A 647 -36.57 1.08 -16.85
C GLY A 647 -35.06 1.26 -16.65
N THR A 648 -34.56 2.48 -16.89
CA THR A 648 -33.14 2.86 -16.74
C THR A 648 -32.64 2.66 -15.30
N ALA A 649 -31.76 1.68 -15.11
CA ALA A 649 -31.06 1.45 -13.86
C ALA A 649 -29.78 2.30 -13.80
N GLN A 650 -29.65 3.12 -12.76
CA GLN A 650 -28.37 3.70 -12.37
C GLN A 650 -27.43 2.57 -11.97
N SER A 651 -26.22 2.56 -12.53
CA SER A 651 -25.24 1.49 -12.29
C SER A 651 -24.63 1.60 -10.90
N GLU A 652 -24.79 0.56 -10.08
CA GLU A 652 -23.95 0.33 -8.91
C GLU A 652 -22.47 0.10 -9.29
N PRO A 653 -21.50 0.40 -8.39
CA PRO A 653 -20.07 0.30 -8.69
C PRO A 653 -19.61 -1.12 -9.03
N LYS A 654 -18.69 -1.26 -9.99
CA LYS A 654 -18.12 -2.53 -10.49
C LYS A 654 -17.46 -3.41 -9.40
N ALA A 655 -17.09 -2.85 -8.24
CA ALA A 655 -16.41 -3.52 -7.13
C ALA A 655 -17.17 -4.72 -6.53
N MET A 656 -18.49 -4.82 -6.70
CA MET A 656 -19.28 -5.94 -6.17
C MET A 656 -19.37 -7.16 -7.10
N ARG A 657 -18.88 -7.09 -8.34
CA ARG A 657 -19.08 -8.16 -9.34
C ARG A 657 -17.94 -9.18 -9.43
N LEU A 658 -16.83 -8.95 -8.72
CA LEU A 658 -15.62 -9.77 -8.78
C LEU A 658 -15.79 -11.17 -8.14
N LEU A 659 -16.85 -11.40 -7.36
CA LEU A 659 -17.04 -12.63 -6.57
C LEU A 659 -18.20 -13.51 -7.04
N ASP A 660 -18.95 -13.10 -8.06
CA ASP A 660 -20.22 -13.73 -8.46
C ASP A 660 -20.22 -14.38 -9.85
N LYS A 661 -19.05 -14.52 -10.52
CA LYS A 661 -18.96 -15.13 -11.86
C LYS A 661 -18.35 -16.54 -11.81
N PRO A 662 -18.99 -17.56 -12.43
CA PRO A 662 -18.30 -18.80 -12.76
C PRO A 662 -17.34 -18.55 -13.94
N ILE A 663 -16.12 -19.09 -13.83
CA ILE A 663 -14.96 -18.73 -14.68
C ILE A 663 -14.71 -19.86 -15.71
N SER A 664 -14.09 -19.51 -16.83
CA SER A 664 -13.64 -20.46 -17.85
C SER A 664 -12.11 -20.39 -17.96
N SER A 665 -11.41 -21.27 -17.24
CA SER A 665 -9.97 -21.54 -17.39
C SER A 665 -9.76 -23.01 -17.75
N ARG A 666 -8.67 -23.35 -18.46
CA ARG A 666 -8.27 -24.74 -18.73
C ARG A 666 -7.87 -25.52 -17.47
N THR A 667 -7.55 -24.82 -16.36
CA THR A 667 -7.27 -25.39 -15.03
C THR A 667 -8.45 -25.23 -14.06
N TRP A 668 -9.64 -24.84 -14.54
CA TRP A 668 -10.85 -24.66 -13.73
C TRP A 668 -11.24 -25.90 -12.90
N ASN A 669 -10.79 -27.08 -13.34
CA ASN A 669 -10.93 -28.34 -12.63
C ASN A 669 -9.69 -28.70 -11.80
N PHE A 670 -8.98 -27.74 -11.21
CA PHE A 670 -8.03 -28.02 -10.13
C PHE A 670 -8.79 -28.42 -8.85
N LYS A 671 -9.41 -29.59 -8.92
CA LYS A 671 -9.98 -30.33 -7.80
C LYS A 671 -9.38 -31.72 -7.89
N PRO A 672 -8.08 -31.87 -7.60
CA PRO A 672 -7.48 -33.20 -7.63
C PRO A 672 -8.31 -34.11 -6.73
N ALA A 673 -8.74 -35.25 -7.26
CA ALA A 673 -9.49 -36.22 -6.48
C ALA A 673 -8.69 -36.57 -5.22
N PRO A 674 -9.37 -36.71 -4.06
CA PRO A 674 -8.69 -37.10 -2.83
C PRO A 674 -8.01 -38.45 -3.06
N TRP A 675 -6.78 -38.55 -2.60
CA TRP A 675 -6.05 -39.82 -2.59
C TRP A 675 -6.69 -40.74 -1.55
N THR A 676 -6.99 -41.98 -1.93
CA THR A 676 -7.21 -43.06 -0.97
C THR A 676 -5.85 -43.54 -0.53
N GLN A 677 -5.47 -43.27 0.72
CA GLN A 677 -4.14 -43.52 1.24
C GLN A 677 -4.14 -44.76 2.15
N ALA A 678 -3.15 -45.64 1.96
CA ALA A 678 -2.81 -46.68 2.92
C ALA A 678 -1.35 -46.50 3.37
N ASP A 679 -1.18 -46.23 4.66
CA ASP A 679 0.13 -46.17 5.31
C ASP A 679 0.52 -47.58 5.75
N HIS A 680 1.60 -48.11 5.16
CA HIS A 680 2.12 -49.42 5.55
C HIS A 680 2.99 -49.28 6.81
N PRO A 681 3.02 -50.31 7.68
CA PRO A 681 3.77 -50.25 8.93
C PRO A 681 5.26 -49.99 8.67
N LEU A 682 5.85 -49.16 9.53
CA LEU A 682 7.27 -48.81 9.48
C LEU A 682 8.13 -50.05 9.73
N LEU A 683 8.91 -50.45 8.74
CA LEU A 683 9.86 -51.56 8.88
C LEU A 683 11.22 -51.01 9.32
N LYS A 684 11.57 -51.21 10.59
CA LYS A 684 12.89 -50.86 11.14
C LYS A 684 13.75 -52.10 11.30
N THR A 685 14.90 -52.12 10.65
CA THR A 685 15.90 -53.18 10.77
C THR A 685 17.23 -52.57 11.22
N THR A 686 17.81 -53.08 12.30
CA THR A 686 19.15 -52.69 12.76
C THR A 686 20.12 -53.80 12.41
N THR A 687 21.18 -53.48 11.66
CA THR A 687 22.27 -54.41 11.31
C THR A 687 23.61 -53.83 11.72
N LYS A 688 24.54 -54.70 12.14
CA LYS A 688 25.94 -54.31 12.36
C LYS A 688 26.67 -54.28 11.02
N VAL A 689 27.35 -53.17 10.73
CA VAL A 689 28.14 -52.99 9.51
C VAL A 689 29.54 -52.49 9.83
N TRP A 690 30.52 -52.92 9.05
CA TRP A 690 31.92 -52.51 9.22
C TRP A 690 32.26 -51.45 8.18
N LEU A 691 32.33 -50.18 8.61
CA LEU A 691 32.51 -49.05 7.72
C LEU A 691 33.48 -48.03 8.31
N PRO A 692 34.29 -47.36 7.46
CA PRO A 692 35.19 -46.32 7.92
C PRO A 692 34.41 -45.12 8.47
N ARG A 693 34.84 -44.63 9.63
CA ARG A 693 34.21 -43.46 10.29
C ARG A 693 34.37 -42.20 9.41
N PRO A 694 33.32 -41.37 9.25
CA PRO A 694 33.41 -40.14 8.48
C PRO A 694 34.47 -39.16 9.05
N GLY A 695 35.51 -38.91 8.24
CA GLY A 695 36.67 -38.07 8.62
C GLY A 695 37.70 -38.76 9.51
N GLY A 696 37.69 -40.10 9.60
CA GLY A 696 38.75 -40.91 10.22
C GLY A 696 39.88 -41.26 9.24
N ASP A 697 40.80 -42.12 9.68
CA ASP A 697 41.97 -42.59 8.92
C ASP A 697 41.66 -43.63 7.82
N GLY A 698 40.38 -43.96 7.62
CA GLY A 698 39.92 -44.94 6.64
C GLY A 698 39.89 -46.38 7.15
N THR A 699 40.21 -46.63 8.42
CA THR A 699 40.06 -47.96 9.02
C THR A 699 38.58 -48.31 9.24
N PRO A 700 38.11 -49.51 8.84
CA PRO A 700 36.73 -49.95 9.10
C PRO A 700 36.49 -50.16 10.60
N GLU A 701 35.49 -49.49 11.15
CA GLU A 701 35.02 -49.66 12.53
C GLU A 701 33.61 -50.27 12.51
N GLU A 702 33.24 -51.05 13.55
CA GLU A 702 31.88 -51.56 13.72
C GLU A 702 30.91 -50.39 13.97
N ALA A 703 29.82 -50.34 13.20
CA ALA A 703 28.77 -49.34 13.29
C ALA A 703 27.39 -49.99 13.28
N ASP A 704 26.44 -49.37 13.98
CA ASP A 704 25.02 -49.72 13.90
C ASP A 704 24.41 -49.03 12.68
N GLN A 705 23.92 -49.81 11.72
CA GLN A 705 23.09 -49.32 10.61
C GLN A 705 21.62 -49.61 10.91
N VAL A 706 20.86 -48.55 11.18
CA VAL A 706 19.41 -48.59 11.28
C VAL A 706 18.82 -48.26 9.91
N SER A 707 18.12 -49.21 9.30
CA SER A 707 17.35 -49.01 8.06
C SER A 707 15.87 -48.92 8.40
N ALA A 708 15.24 -47.78 8.13
CA ALA A 708 13.81 -47.56 8.31
C ALA A 708 13.14 -47.41 6.94
N ILE A 709 12.24 -48.35 6.60
CA ILE A 709 11.47 -48.33 5.36
C ILE A 709 10.06 -47.82 5.66
N TYR A 710 9.72 -46.73 5.00
CA TYR A 710 8.39 -46.12 5.01
C TYR A 710 7.75 -46.47 3.66
N HIS A 711 6.64 -47.19 3.69
CA HIS A 711 5.90 -47.55 2.49
C HIS A 711 4.50 -46.95 2.59
N GLN A 712 4.08 -46.25 1.55
CA GLN A 712 2.72 -45.72 1.45
C GLN A 712 2.26 -45.90 0.01
N SER A 713 1.07 -46.47 -0.11
CA SER A 713 0.38 -46.67 -1.38
C SER A 713 -0.82 -45.72 -1.41
N ARG A 714 -1.01 -45.03 -2.54
CA ARG A 714 -2.16 -44.17 -2.73
C ARG A 714 -2.75 -44.33 -4.12
N GLU A 715 -4.07 -44.36 -4.17
CA GLU A 715 -4.84 -44.50 -5.41
C GLU A 715 -5.76 -43.29 -5.54
N ARG A 716 -5.83 -42.72 -6.73
CA ARG A 716 -6.89 -41.76 -7.07
C ARG A 716 -7.38 -41.97 -8.49
N THR A 717 -8.66 -41.71 -8.69
CA THR A 717 -9.26 -41.67 -10.02
C THR A 717 -9.56 -40.23 -10.38
N ARG A 718 -9.03 -39.74 -11.50
CA ARG A 718 -9.37 -38.41 -12.03
C ARG A 718 -9.92 -38.50 -13.45
N VAL A 719 -10.80 -37.58 -13.81
CA VAL A 719 -11.34 -37.47 -15.18
C VAL A 719 -10.68 -36.28 -15.86
N GLU A 720 -9.91 -36.53 -16.92
CA GLU A 720 -9.20 -35.51 -17.70
C GLU A 720 -9.64 -35.62 -19.16
N SER A 721 -10.17 -34.55 -19.73
CA SER A 721 -10.64 -34.50 -21.13
C SER A 721 -11.65 -35.59 -21.56
N GLY A 722 -12.41 -36.14 -20.60
CA GLY A 722 -13.40 -37.21 -20.86
C GLY A 722 -12.86 -38.63 -20.68
N GLU A 723 -11.57 -38.78 -20.37
CA GLU A 723 -10.94 -40.07 -20.05
C GLU A 723 -10.81 -40.22 -18.53
N THR A 724 -11.07 -41.44 -18.03
CA THR A 724 -10.88 -41.78 -16.62
C THR A 724 -9.46 -42.30 -16.44
N ILE A 725 -8.63 -41.54 -15.73
CA ILE A 725 -7.26 -41.88 -15.40
C ILE A 725 -7.24 -42.42 -13.96
N LEU A 726 -6.82 -43.67 -13.82
CA LEU A 726 -6.50 -44.29 -12.54
C LEU A 726 -5.01 -44.07 -12.28
N GLU A 727 -4.70 -43.37 -11.21
CA GLU A 727 -3.33 -43.09 -10.79
C GLU A 727 -3.05 -43.87 -9.51
N ASP A 728 -2.20 -44.88 -9.66
CA ASP A 728 -1.62 -45.61 -8.55
C ASP A 728 -0.23 -45.05 -8.29
N GLN A 729 0.05 -44.78 -7.02
CA GLN A 729 1.36 -44.34 -6.60
C GLN A 729 1.79 -45.10 -5.37
N ASP A 730 2.79 -45.96 -5.55
CA ASP A 730 3.50 -46.66 -4.50
C ASP A 730 4.84 -45.98 -4.27
N ILE A 731 5.08 -45.53 -3.06
CA ILE A 731 6.34 -44.89 -2.74
C ILE A 731 6.99 -45.63 -1.59
N VAL A 732 8.22 -46.07 -1.83
CA VAL A 732 9.06 -46.75 -0.85
C VAL A 732 10.22 -45.82 -0.52
N PHE A 733 10.25 -45.35 0.73
CA PHE A 733 11.32 -44.52 1.25
C PHE A 733 12.16 -45.30 2.24
N THR A 734 13.46 -45.44 1.95
CA THR A 734 14.40 -46.13 2.84
C THR A 734 15.39 -45.12 3.43
N GLU A 735 15.32 -44.91 4.74
CA GLU A 735 16.30 -44.15 5.51
C GLU A 735 17.32 -45.09 6.13
N ARG A 736 18.61 -44.92 5.80
CA ARG A 736 19.72 -45.63 6.42
C ARG A 736 20.53 -44.68 7.30
N ARG A 737 20.50 -44.93 8.61
CA ARG A 737 21.28 -44.20 9.60
C ARG A 737 22.39 -45.08 10.13
N ILE A 738 23.63 -44.63 9.94
CA ILE A 738 24.83 -45.33 10.43
C ILE A 738 25.37 -44.54 11.62
N THR A 739 25.45 -45.20 12.77
CA THR A 739 25.97 -44.67 14.02
C THR A 739 27.16 -45.49 14.48
N TRP A 740 28.30 -44.83 14.66
CA TRP A 740 29.48 -45.45 15.25
C TRP A 740 29.44 -45.25 16.77
N PRO A 741 29.70 -46.29 17.58
CA PRO A 741 29.79 -46.16 19.03
C PRO A 741 30.91 -45.19 19.44
N SER A 742 30.80 -44.64 20.65
CA SER A 742 31.81 -43.75 21.21
C SER A 742 33.10 -44.52 21.47
N LYS A 743 34.28 -43.92 21.20
CA LYS A 743 35.58 -44.54 21.50
C LYS A 743 35.77 -44.88 22.99
N ALA A 744 34.92 -44.35 23.88
CA ALA A 744 34.93 -44.67 25.31
C ALA A 744 34.29 -46.04 25.64
N GLU A 745 33.32 -46.51 24.87
CA GLU A 745 32.56 -47.74 25.17
C GLU A 745 33.27 -49.02 24.67
N ALA A 746 34.24 -48.91 23.78
CA ALA A 746 35.03 -50.06 23.32
C ALA A 746 35.99 -50.60 24.40
N THR A 747 36.22 -49.85 25.48
CA THR A 747 37.11 -50.22 26.60
C THR A 747 36.38 -50.79 27.82
N GLU A 748 35.04 -50.89 27.82
CA GLU A 748 34.28 -51.41 28.98
C GLU A 748 33.91 -52.90 28.88
N SER A 749 34.29 -53.59 27.80
CA SER A 749 34.14 -55.06 27.70
C SER A 749 35.34 -55.85 28.26
N GLN A 750 36.37 -55.18 28.78
CA GLN A 750 37.45 -55.80 29.53
C GLN A 750 37.85 -54.87 30.69
N VAL A 751 37.95 -55.44 31.89
CA VAL A 751 38.40 -54.84 33.16
C VAL A 751 37.30 -54.20 34.02
N ALA A 752 36.71 -55.04 34.88
CA ALA A 752 36.21 -54.62 36.18
C ALA A 752 37.33 -54.80 37.21
N GLU A 753 37.79 -53.69 37.83
CA GLU A 753 38.09 -53.53 39.27
C GLU A 753 38.97 -52.30 39.55
N SER A 754 38.57 -51.54 40.58
CA SER A 754 39.29 -50.52 41.38
C SER A 754 39.28 -49.02 40.97
N ASP A 755 38.48 -48.28 41.75
CA ASP A 755 38.61 -46.94 42.35
C ASP A 755 39.48 -45.82 41.71
N GLY A 756 38.83 -44.68 41.42
CA GLY A 756 39.48 -43.37 41.25
C GLY A 756 38.55 -42.24 40.77
N GLN A 757 38.59 -41.09 41.46
CA GLN A 757 37.74 -39.87 41.32
C GLN A 757 37.63 -39.21 39.92
N PRO A 758 36.62 -38.32 39.71
CA PRO A 758 36.21 -37.84 38.39
C PRO A 758 37.09 -36.70 37.87
N SER A 759 37.47 -36.77 36.59
CA SER A 759 38.05 -35.64 35.84
C SER A 759 37.15 -35.29 34.65
N THR A 760 36.80 -34.02 34.56
CA THR A 760 35.98 -33.42 33.50
C THR A 760 36.81 -33.23 32.24
N SER A 761 36.48 -33.92 31.13
CA SER A 761 36.90 -33.50 29.79
C SER A 761 36.04 -34.13 28.68
N GLY A 762 35.56 -33.27 27.77
CA GLY A 762 35.28 -33.61 26.37
C GLY A 762 34.04 -34.45 26.06
N LEU A 763 32.92 -33.79 25.74
CA LEU A 763 31.83 -34.39 24.97
C LEU A 763 32.35 -34.84 23.58
N GLY A 764 32.82 -36.08 23.48
CA GLY A 764 33.11 -36.74 22.21
C GLY A 764 31.80 -37.04 21.48
N GLY A 765 31.45 -36.20 20.51
CA GLY A 765 30.18 -36.31 19.79
C GLY A 765 30.06 -37.59 18.96
N VAL A 766 28.93 -38.28 19.09
CA VAL A 766 28.49 -39.34 18.16
C VAL A 766 28.43 -38.74 16.75
N LYS A 767 29.24 -39.27 15.82
CA LYS A 767 29.13 -38.94 14.40
C LYS A 767 28.16 -39.91 13.75
N ALA A 768 27.15 -39.39 13.03
CA ALA A 768 26.20 -40.19 12.29
C ALA A 768 26.25 -39.83 10.80
N LYS A 769 26.19 -40.84 9.92
CA LYS A 769 25.98 -40.66 8.48
C LYS A 769 24.55 -41.08 8.16
N VAL A 770 23.81 -40.23 7.47
CA VAL A 770 22.43 -40.52 7.04
C VAL A 770 22.41 -40.57 5.52
N GLU A 771 22.02 -41.72 4.98
CA GLU A 771 21.81 -41.95 3.55
C GLU A 771 20.32 -42.24 3.33
N ALA A 772 19.76 -41.69 2.26
CA ALA A 772 18.34 -41.78 1.98
C ALA A 772 18.12 -42.10 0.50
N GLU A 773 17.34 -43.14 0.23
CA GLU A 773 16.99 -43.61 -1.12
C GLU A 773 15.47 -43.56 -1.26
N VAL A 774 15.00 -42.98 -2.37
CA VAL A 774 13.57 -42.82 -2.67
C VAL A 774 13.32 -43.52 -4.01
N GLU A 775 12.42 -44.50 -4.00
CA GLU A 775 11.88 -45.13 -5.20
C GLU A 775 10.41 -44.68 -5.31
N VAL A 776 10.07 -44.01 -6.43
CA VAL A 776 8.74 -43.44 -6.72
C VAL A 776 8.15 -44.11 -7.95
#